data_AF-A0A166J5I0-F1
#
_entry.id   AF-A0A166J5I0-F1
#
_cell.length_a   1.000
_cell.length_b   1.000
_cell.length_c   1.000
_cell.angle_alpha   90.00
_cell.angle_beta   90.00
_cell.angle_gamma   90.00
#
_symmetry.space_group_name_H-M   'P 1'
#
loop_
_entity.id
_entity.type
_entity.pdbx_description
1 polymer ?
#
loop_
_entity_poly.entity_id
_entity_poly.type
_entity_poly.pdbx_seq_one_letter_code
_entity_poly.pdbx_strand_id
1 'polypeptide(L)'
;MPTTHSGVSRRLYLVLSLLVAVTDASTNYTTCLAQVRNGAFLNLTKSDGTRMYPSGGAMDSHGRFLDLSLPYTNTSNATAIPYNLCINECGTGPEVFNWTIFSTNFSTWLLPWLALVSQLPFGSQFRYQNILSIFLTVGSPALAAYSLMICVLNWAWVPRAFDGIRYPNVEHAWPILASLQHSPLYMDQEDSKGMLASVVALPENDKWWKILGEGLDYEDNWTTAIILQIAWVVVAFVLTVVDSFQDGIINDFGSSGKGTGTLFLWLLPLVIGWQKLSPRCDYARVREALRRADEVFRTLPEPQPAAPTIYTPFGVPEAPPFPEIRVDGLSSPTTYNANPIEPTQDPDDDGDRRSPFIWMTDDDDRSASAPIYSDSRLFPWTANVELVAGTFRAAAEVLPRRDHLLSLNEQARRNVLRAISRRIPGHVRPLNWWDIIQRCATAGALAMVLHWGTIGSAIVYSFFTPTSGLGCRSGSFVLYAAVGTLVWIIIVSSSFMVHYAEWLEYTPRSNISKNHPSPQTVRIFAKILRSFGKFLAILNALWIVTACIFLFSNFYTRCWCDSSVLSRGTIHGFTTIIPDDDASQLKGAWIGAIVLSLGSVAIFIGFVYTNVQPVGPDPYARNAKALRRRSAARNIHRTRSGVDSEAPLLPIRDSPAFNGYSPEDAYFAPSTSSHSGRDASF
;
A
#
# COMPACT_ATOMS: atom_id res chain seq x y z
N MET A 1 17.27 0.03 -36.32
CA MET A 1 17.69 -1.03 -35.37
C MET A 1 16.57 -2.04 -35.22
N PRO A 2 16.80 -3.35 -35.38
CA PRO A 2 15.72 -4.34 -35.42
C PRO A 2 15.27 -4.75 -34.02
N THR A 3 13.99 -4.47 -33.73
CA THR A 3 13.02 -5.28 -32.98
C THR A 3 13.53 -6.30 -31.94
N THR A 4 13.61 -5.88 -30.68
CA THR A 4 13.77 -6.74 -29.49
C THR A 4 12.43 -7.30 -28.94
N HIS A 5 11.29 -6.95 -29.55
CA HIS A 5 9.96 -7.37 -29.09
C HIS A 5 9.62 -8.85 -29.29
N SER A 6 10.34 -9.58 -30.16
CA SER A 6 10.04 -10.99 -30.44
C SER A 6 10.53 -11.95 -29.35
N GLY A 7 11.57 -11.59 -28.59
CA GLY A 7 12.17 -12.45 -27.56
C GLY A 7 11.34 -12.57 -26.29
N VAL A 8 10.65 -11.50 -25.88
CA VAL A 8 9.82 -11.47 -24.66
C VAL A 8 8.51 -12.24 -24.89
N SER A 9 7.88 -12.06 -26.06
CA SER A 9 6.67 -12.82 -26.44
C SER A 9 6.94 -14.32 -26.51
N ARG A 10 8.06 -14.75 -27.11
CA ARG A 10 8.43 -16.17 -27.22
C ARG A 10 8.75 -16.82 -25.87
N ARG A 11 9.35 -16.07 -24.94
CA ARG A 11 9.60 -16.52 -23.56
C ARG A 11 8.33 -16.57 -22.72
N LEU A 12 7.41 -15.62 -22.90
CA LEU A 12 6.10 -15.61 -22.25
C LEU A 12 5.23 -16.78 -22.75
N TYR A 13 5.24 -17.03 -24.07
CA TYR A 13 4.59 -18.21 -24.66
C TYR A 13 5.20 -19.51 -24.16
N LEU A 14 6.53 -19.61 -24.01
CA LEU A 14 7.19 -20.79 -23.45
C LEU A 14 6.84 -21.00 -21.96
N VAL A 15 6.69 -19.94 -21.17
CA VAL A 15 6.25 -20.05 -19.77
C VAL A 15 4.76 -20.44 -19.67
N LEU A 16 3.91 -19.87 -20.53
CA LEU A 16 2.49 -20.25 -20.64
C LEU A 16 2.29 -21.68 -21.19
N SER A 17 3.15 -22.14 -22.09
CA SER A 17 3.10 -23.51 -22.62
C SER A 17 3.76 -24.54 -21.71
N LEU A 18 4.76 -24.16 -20.89
CA LEU A 18 5.24 -25.00 -19.79
C LEU A 18 4.20 -25.19 -18.68
N LEU A 19 3.29 -24.22 -18.50
CA LEU A 19 2.16 -24.34 -17.55
C LEU A 19 1.06 -25.32 -18.02
N VAL A 20 1.09 -25.76 -19.28
CA VAL A 20 0.08 -26.65 -19.90
C VAL A 20 0.66 -28.03 -20.22
N ALA A 21 1.78 -28.43 -19.58
CA ALA A 21 2.14 -29.85 -19.53
C ALA A 21 1.16 -30.59 -18.61
N VAL A 22 -0.05 -30.85 -19.11
CA VAL A 22 -1.00 -31.76 -18.49
C VAL A 22 -0.40 -33.15 -18.62
N THR A 23 0.22 -33.60 -17.54
CA THR A 23 0.61 -34.99 -17.31
C THR A 23 -0.61 -35.87 -17.47
N ASP A 24 -0.48 -37.01 -18.16
CA ASP A 24 -1.52 -38.04 -18.21
C ASP A 24 -2.05 -38.32 -16.79
N ALA A 25 -3.36 -38.15 -16.61
CA ALA A 25 -4.03 -38.39 -15.35
C ALA A 25 -3.97 -39.90 -15.03
N SER A 26 -3.42 -40.25 -13.87
CA SER A 26 -3.20 -41.65 -13.49
C SER A 26 -3.77 -42.03 -12.12
N THR A 27 -4.16 -41.05 -11.30
CA THR A 27 -4.59 -41.33 -9.92
C THR A 27 -6.09 -41.48 -9.81
N ASN A 28 -6.55 -42.58 -9.20
CA ASN A 28 -7.96 -42.82 -8.89
C ASN A 28 -8.13 -43.16 -7.40
N TYR A 29 -8.39 -42.14 -6.58
CA TYR A 29 -8.56 -42.28 -5.14
C TYR A 29 -9.72 -43.21 -4.76
N THR A 30 -10.82 -43.18 -5.50
CA THR A 30 -12.00 -44.00 -5.20
C THR A 30 -11.70 -45.49 -5.33
N THR A 31 -11.05 -45.88 -6.43
CA THR A 31 -10.62 -47.27 -6.66
C THR A 31 -9.57 -47.70 -5.64
N CYS A 32 -8.58 -46.83 -5.37
CA CYS A 32 -7.50 -47.14 -4.45
C CYS A 32 -7.99 -47.32 -3.01
N LEU A 33 -8.86 -46.43 -2.52
CA LEU A 33 -9.47 -46.57 -1.21
C LEU A 33 -10.36 -47.82 -1.13
N ALA A 34 -11.09 -48.16 -2.19
CA ALA A 34 -11.88 -49.38 -2.24
C ALA A 34 -11.00 -50.63 -2.09
N GLN A 35 -9.80 -50.65 -2.69
CA GLN A 35 -8.84 -51.75 -2.53
C GLN A 35 -8.34 -51.86 -1.08
N VAL A 36 -8.04 -50.74 -0.42
CA VAL A 36 -7.68 -50.72 1.01
C VAL A 36 -8.83 -51.24 1.87
N ARG A 37 -10.06 -50.77 1.62
CA ARG A 37 -11.26 -51.19 2.37
C ARG A 37 -11.57 -52.67 2.20
N ASN A 38 -11.32 -53.21 1.01
CA ASN A 38 -11.46 -54.64 0.71
C ASN A 38 -10.29 -55.50 1.24
N GLY A 39 -9.30 -54.91 1.90
CA GLY A 39 -8.19 -55.64 2.51
C GLY A 39 -7.13 -56.14 1.52
N ALA A 40 -7.07 -55.60 0.30
CA ALA A 40 -6.17 -56.05 -0.76
C ALA A 40 -4.69 -56.05 -0.34
N PHE A 41 -4.30 -55.16 0.58
CA PHE A 41 -2.92 -54.94 0.98
C PHE A 41 -2.56 -55.53 2.36
N LEU A 42 -3.45 -56.29 2.99
CA LEU A 42 -3.21 -56.88 4.32
C LEU A 42 -2.06 -57.89 4.35
N ASN A 43 -1.88 -58.61 3.24
CA ASN A 43 -0.92 -59.70 3.11
C ASN A 43 0.41 -59.27 2.43
N LEU A 44 0.57 -57.99 2.10
CA LEU A 44 1.83 -57.49 1.54
C LEU A 44 2.91 -57.47 2.63
N THR A 45 4.01 -58.17 2.39
CA THR A 45 5.17 -58.25 3.29
C THR A 45 6.43 -57.74 2.61
N LYS A 46 7.32 -57.13 3.39
CA LYS A 46 8.69 -56.82 2.98
C LYS A 46 9.53 -58.10 2.90
N SER A 47 10.73 -57.96 2.34
CA SER A 47 11.71 -59.07 2.21
C SER A 47 12.15 -59.67 3.55
N ASP A 48 11.96 -58.97 4.66
CA ASP A 48 12.25 -59.42 6.02
C ASP A 48 11.08 -60.15 6.70
N GLY A 49 9.97 -60.38 5.98
CA GLY A 49 8.77 -61.03 6.49
C GLY A 49 7.85 -60.11 7.32
N THR A 50 8.21 -58.85 7.54
CA THR A 50 7.34 -57.88 8.21
C THR A 50 6.27 -57.35 7.25
N ARG A 51 5.11 -56.93 7.78
CA ARG A 51 4.05 -56.33 6.94
C ARG A 51 4.56 -55.04 6.29
N MET A 52 4.28 -54.89 4.99
CA MET A 52 4.66 -53.72 4.21
C MET A 52 3.94 -52.46 4.70
N TYR A 53 2.65 -52.59 5.01
CA TYR A 53 1.80 -51.54 5.55
C TYR A 53 1.08 -52.03 6.81
N PRO A 54 1.17 -51.34 7.96
CA PRO A 54 0.37 -51.65 9.14
C PRO A 54 -1.13 -51.62 8.79
N SER A 55 -1.89 -52.62 9.26
CA SER A 55 -3.33 -52.76 8.96
C SER A 55 -3.70 -52.70 7.47
N GLY A 56 -2.79 -53.09 6.57
CA GLY A 56 -3.01 -53.01 5.12
C GLY A 56 -3.10 -51.56 4.61
N GLY A 57 -2.56 -50.60 5.37
CA GLY A 57 -2.62 -49.18 5.04
C GLY A 57 -3.90 -48.48 5.49
N ALA A 58 -4.82 -49.17 6.16
CA ALA A 58 -6.06 -48.59 6.65
C ALA A 58 -5.79 -47.60 7.81
N MET A 59 -6.11 -46.32 7.59
CA MET A 59 -6.03 -45.26 8.60
C MET A 59 -7.37 -44.56 8.83
N ASP A 60 -7.51 -43.97 10.02
CA ASP A 60 -8.57 -43.00 10.33
C ASP A 60 -8.27 -41.60 9.75
N SER A 61 -9.23 -40.69 9.84
CA SER A 61 -9.11 -39.29 9.37
C SER A 61 -8.02 -38.48 10.07
N HIS A 62 -7.48 -38.99 11.18
CA HIS A 62 -6.40 -38.35 11.94
C HIS A 62 -5.00 -38.88 11.56
N GLY A 63 -4.94 -39.84 10.63
CA GLY A 63 -3.72 -40.47 10.16
C GLY A 63 -3.18 -41.55 11.11
N ARG A 64 -4.03 -42.12 11.97
CA ARG A 64 -3.68 -43.26 12.83
C ARG A 64 -4.12 -44.55 12.14
N PHE A 65 -3.29 -45.57 12.19
CA PHE A 65 -3.67 -46.89 11.68
C PHE A 65 -4.82 -47.47 12.50
N LEU A 66 -5.79 -48.08 11.81
CA LEU A 66 -6.89 -48.78 12.47
C LEU A 66 -6.37 -50.02 13.20
N ASP A 67 -6.80 -50.22 14.45
CA ASP A 67 -6.48 -51.42 15.21
C ASP A 67 -7.46 -52.54 14.84
N LEU A 68 -7.05 -53.40 13.90
CA LEU A 68 -7.85 -54.53 13.43
C LEU A 68 -7.99 -55.67 14.46
N SER A 69 -7.40 -55.55 15.66
CA SER A 69 -7.60 -56.51 16.74
C SER A 69 -8.90 -56.27 17.53
N LEU A 70 -9.46 -55.06 17.43
CA LEU A 70 -10.71 -54.71 18.10
C LEU A 70 -11.92 -55.18 17.26
N PRO A 71 -12.99 -55.68 17.89
CA PRO A 71 -14.10 -56.33 17.19
C PRO A 71 -14.99 -55.37 16.36
N TYR A 72 -14.82 -54.06 16.52
CA TYR A 72 -15.66 -53.03 15.88
C TYR A 72 -14.94 -52.25 14.77
N THR A 73 -13.65 -52.51 14.55
CA THR A 73 -12.79 -51.78 13.61
C THR A 73 -12.31 -52.70 12.50
N ASN A 74 -12.83 -52.45 11.30
CA ASN A 74 -12.49 -53.19 10.10
C ASN A 74 -11.83 -52.28 9.07
N THR A 75 -11.19 -52.87 8.06
CA THR A 75 -10.64 -52.12 6.92
C THR A 75 -11.69 -51.28 6.19
N SER A 76 -12.98 -51.67 6.24
CA SER A 76 -14.10 -50.90 5.71
C SER A 76 -14.23 -49.50 6.31
N ASN A 77 -13.75 -49.30 7.55
CA ASN A 77 -13.81 -48.03 8.25
C ASN A 77 -12.64 -47.11 7.87
N ALA A 78 -11.75 -47.53 6.95
CA ALA A 78 -10.65 -46.70 6.49
C ALA A 78 -11.17 -45.42 5.81
N THR A 79 -10.67 -44.29 6.27
CA THR A 79 -10.98 -42.93 5.78
C THR A 79 -9.75 -42.25 5.19
N ALA A 80 -8.56 -42.71 5.57
CA ALA A 80 -7.28 -42.25 5.05
C ALA A 80 -6.32 -43.40 4.71
N ILE A 81 -5.26 -43.08 3.99
CA ILE A 81 -4.17 -43.99 3.61
C ILE A 81 -2.80 -43.32 3.77
N PRO A 82 -1.72 -44.07 4.06
CA PRO A 82 -0.38 -43.50 4.12
C PRO A 82 0.11 -43.03 2.74
N TYR A 83 0.93 -41.98 2.72
CA TYR A 83 1.44 -41.36 1.50
C TYR A 83 2.18 -42.34 0.59
N ASN A 84 3.00 -43.23 1.16
CA ASN A 84 3.78 -44.21 0.40
C ASN A 84 2.89 -45.26 -0.28
N LEU A 85 1.78 -45.68 0.34
CA LEU A 85 0.79 -46.54 -0.30
C LEU A 85 0.09 -45.79 -1.43
N CYS A 86 -0.26 -44.52 -1.20
CA CYS A 86 -0.92 -43.70 -2.21
C CYS A 86 -0.09 -43.61 -3.50
N ILE A 87 1.19 -43.27 -3.37
CA ILE A 87 2.10 -43.14 -4.51
C ILE A 87 2.30 -44.46 -5.26
N ASN A 88 2.47 -45.56 -4.52
CA ASN A 88 2.78 -46.86 -5.12
C ASN A 88 1.57 -47.51 -5.78
N GLU A 89 0.38 -47.37 -5.18
CA GLU A 89 -0.80 -48.14 -5.56
C GLU A 89 -1.88 -47.27 -6.23
N CYS A 90 -2.01 -46.00 -5.84
CA CYS A 90 -3.02 -45.12 -6.43
C CYS A 90 -2.52 -44.39 -7.68
N GLY A 91 -1.21 -44.18 -7.83
CA GLY A 91 -0.60 -43.40 -8.91
C GLY A 91 0.04 -42.08 -8.46
N THR A 92 0.92 -41.53 -9.30
CA THR A 92 1.67 -40.29 -9.01
C THR A 92 1.13 -39.05 -9.72
N GLY A 93 0.25 -39.23 -10.72
CA GLY A 93 -0.33 -38.15 -11.50
C GLY A 93 -1.45 -37.41 -10.74
N PRO A 94 -1.94 -36.30 -11.29
CA PRO A 94 -3.18 -35.69 -10.83
C PRO A 94 -4.40 -36.56 -11.18
N GLU A 95 -5.51 -36.30 -10.50
CA GLU A 95 -6.83 -36.70 -11.00
C GLU A 95 -7.13 -36.08 -12.37
N VAL A 96 -8.09 -36.68 -13.06
CA VAL A 96 -8.55 -36.21 -14.38
C VAL A 96 -9.12 -34.80 -14.25
N PHE A 97 -8.75 -33.94 -15.19
CA PHE A 97 -9.30 -32.61 -15.31
C PHE A 97 -10.82 -32.66 -15.51
N ASN A 98 -11.56 -31.90 -14.70
CA ASN A 98 -13.01 -31.78 -14.82
C ASN A 98 -13.41 -30.34 -15.13
N TRP A 99 -13.90 -30.11 -16.35
CA TRP A 99 -14.31 -28.77 -16.81
C TRP A 99 -15.43 -28.15 -15.96
N THR A 100 -16.37 -28.96 -15.48
CA THR A 100 -17.49 -28.47 -14.66
C THR A 100 -16.98 -27.97 -13.31
N ILE A 101 -16.08 -28.70 -12.66
CA ILE A 101 -15.45 -28.28 -11.39
C ILE A 101 -14.61 -27.02 -11.61
N PHE A 102 -13.81 -26.99 -12.67
CA PHE A 102 -12.96 -25.84 -13.00
C PHE A 102 -13.79 -24.57 -13.22
N SER A 103 -14.76 -24.63 -14.14
CA SER A 103 -15.57 -23.46 -14.54
C SER A 103 -16.44 -22.94 -13.40
N THR A 104 -16.99 -23.85 -12.58
CA THR A 104 -17.77 -23.49 -11.38
C THR A 104 -16.87 -22.78 -10.36
N ASN A 105 -15.75 -23.38 -9.98
CA ASN A 105 -14.89 -22.77 -8.96
C ASN A 105 -14.24 -21.47 -9.43
N PHE A 106 -13.81 -21.38 -10.69
CA PHE A 106 -13.25 -20.16 -11.27
C PHE A 106 -14.26 -19.00 -11.25
N SER A 107 -15.49 -19.26 -11.72
CA SER A 107 -16.55 -18.25 -11.78
C SER A 107 -17.01 -17.79 -10.39
N THR A 108 -17.09 -18.71 -9.43
CA THR A 108 -17.60 -18.45 -8.09
C THR A 108 -16.55 -17.81 -7.18
N TRP A 109 -15.30 -18.26 -7.24
CA TRP A 109 -14.27 -17.93 -6.24
C TRP A 109 -13.17 -16.99 -6.72
N LEU A 110 -13.01 -16.78 -8.03
CA LEU A 110 -11.94 -15.93 -8.58
C LEU A 110 -12.45 -14.78 -9.46
N LEU A 111 -13.41 -15.04 -10.34
CA LEU A 111 -13.88 -14.05 -11.32
C LEU A 111 -14.34 -12.70 -10.72
N PRO A 112 -15.08 -12.67 -9.60
CA PRO A 112 -15.49 -11.40 -8.97
C PRO A 112 -14.29 -10.53 -8.57
N TRP A 113 -13.19 -11.15 -8.13
CA TRP A 113 -11.98 -10.44 -7.71
C TRP A 113 -11.20 -9.88 -8.88
N LEU A 114 -11.13 -10.60 -10.00
CA LEU A 114 -10.50 -10.11 -11.22
C LEU A 114 -11.21 -8.86 -11.74
N ALA A 115 -12.54 -8.77 -11.57
CA ALA A 115 -13.29 -7.56 -11.90
C ALA A 115 -12.85 -6.35 -11.06
N LEU A 116 -12.59 -6.53 -9.75
CA LEU A 116 -12.13 -5.45 -8.87
C LEU A 116 -10.72 -4.94 -9.20
N VAL A 117 -9.83 -5.79 -9.74
CA VAL A 117 -8.48 -5.35 -10.17
C VAL A 117 -8.57 -4.23 -11.21
N SER A 118 -9.59 -4.27 -12.08
CA SER A 118 -9.82 -3.24 -13.09
C SER A 118 -10.21 -1.87 -12.50
N GLN A 119 -10.65 -1.82 -11.24
CA GLN A 119 -11.06 -0.59 -10.56
C GLN A 119 -9.92 0.08 -9.77
N LEU A 120 -8.73 -0.51 -9.77
CA LEU A 120 -7.57 0.10 -9.13
C LEU A 120 -7.12 1.36 -9.89
N PRO A 121 -6.55 2.36 -9.19
CA PRO A 121 -6.15 3.60 -9.82
C PRO A 121 -4.92 3.40 -10.71
N PHE A 122 -5.11 3.62 -12.02
CA PHE A 122 -4.06 3.66 -13.03
C PHE A 122 -4.02 5.06 -13.64
N GLY A 123 -2.83 5.62 -13.82
CA GLY A 123 -2.72 7.00 -14.34
C GLY A 123 -1.33 7.41 -14.78
N SER A 124 -0.37 6.48 -14.78
CA SER A 124 1.01 6.75 -15.15
C SER A 124 1.13 7.21 -16.60
N GLN A 125 2.10 8.11 -16.86
CA GLN A 125 2.44 8.62 -18.19
C GLN A 125 2.71 7.48 -19.18
N PHE A 126 3.42 6.45 -18.72
CA PHE A 126 3.80 5.33 -19.57
C PHE A 126 2.98 4.07 -19.29
N ARG A 127 2.57 3.38 -20.37
CA ARG A 127 1.74 2.16 -20.29
C ARG A 127 2.41 1.03 -19.50
N TYR A 128 3.74 0.88 -19.60
CA TYR A 128 4.46 -0.18 -18.88
C TYR A 128 4.40 0.03 -17.36
N GLN A 129 4.36 1.27 -16.89
CA GLN A 129 4.23 1.59 -15.46
C GLN A 129 2.84 1.19 -14.94
N ASN A 130 1.79 1.37 -15.74
CA ASN A 130 0.44 0.90 -15.40
C ASN A 130 0.40 -0.65 -15.34
N ILE A 131 0.99 -1.35 -16.31
CA ILE A 131 1.07 -2.82 -16.27
C ILE A 131 1.87 -3.30 -15.04
N LEU A 132 3.01 -2.67 -14.76
CA LEU A 132 3.83 -3.00 -13.59
C LEU A 132 3.06 -2.75 -12.29
N SER A 133 2.23 -1.71 -12.22
CA SER A 133 1.40 -1.43 -11.04
C SER A 133 0.39 -2.54 -10.73
N ILE A 134 -0.13 -3.22 -11.74
CA ILE A 134 -0.99 -4.40 -11.59
C ILE A 134 -0.19 -5.54 -10.94
N PHE A 135 1.00 -5.84 -11.48
CA PHE A 135 1.87 -6.87 -10.93
C PHE A 135 2.35 -6.55 -9.51
N LEU A 136 2.64 -5.29 -9.20
CA LEU A 136 2.98 -4.86 -7.84
C LEU A 136 1.81 -5.05 -6.87
N THR A 137 0.59 -4.72 -7.31
CA THR A 137 -0.61 -4.84 -6.47
C THR A 137 -1.00 -6.29 -6.23
N VAL A 138 -1.12 -7.09 -7.29
CA VAL A 138 -1.47 -8.51 -7.19
C VAL A 138 -0.34 -9.32 -6.57
N GLY A 139 0.91 -8.97 -6.85
CA GLY A 139 2.10 -9.66 -6.33
C GLY A 139 2.45 -9.31 -4.90
N SER A 140 1.98 -8.17 -4.38
CA SER A 140 2.16 -7.80 -2.97
C SER A 140 0.94 -7.01 -2.46
N PRO A 141 -0.07 -7.72 -1.93
CA PRO A 141 -1.19 -7.07 -1.24
C PRO A 141 -0.73 -6.21 -0.06
N ALA A 142 0.34 -6.63 0.63
CA ALA A 142 0.99 -5.83 1.68
C ALA A 142 1.47 -4.46 1.16
N LEU A 143 2.17 -4.41 0.02
CA LEU A 143 2.61 -3.15 -0.57
C LEU A 143 1.41 -2.30 -1.00
N ALA A 144 0.41 -2.89 -1.63
CA ALA A 144 -0.78 -2.16 -2.05
C ALA A 144 -1.56 -1.54 -0.88
N ALA A 145 -1.75 -2.31 0.19
CA ALA A 145 -2.38 -1.84 1.42
C ALA A 145 -1.55 -0.76 2.12
N TYR A 146 -0.22 -0.91 2.15
CA TYR A 146 0.69 0.09 2.67
C TYR A 146 0.60 1.40 1.87
N SER A 147 0.62 1.32 0.54
CA SER A 147 0.57 2.49 -0.34
C SER A 147 -0.73 3.28 -0.19
N LEU A 148 -1.87 2.60 0.03
CA LEU A 148 -3.12 3.27 0.37
C LEU A 148 -3.07 3.92 1.75
N MET A 149 -2.64 3.18 2.79
CA MET A 149 -2.62 3.70 4.15
C MET A 149 -1.68 4.88 4.32
N ILE A 150 -0.49 4.85 3.70
CA ILE A 150 0.43 5.97 3.77
C ILE A 150 -0.17 7.21 3.08
N CYS A 151 -0.89 7.06 1.97
CA CYS A 151 -1.57 8.17 1.31
C CYS A 151 -2.72 8.76 2.17
N VAL A 152 -3.49 7.92 2.86
CA VAL A 152 -4.52 8.36 3.82
C VAL A 152 -3.89 9.12 4.99
N LEU A 153 -2.81 8.61 5.57
CA LEU A 153 -2.11 9.25 6.67
C LEU A 153 -1.41 10.55 6.26
N ASN A 154 -0.88 10.60 5.04
CA ASN A 154 -0.30 11.78 4.43
C ASN A 154 -1.36 12.86 4.21
N TRP A 155 -2.51 12.49 3.66
CA TRP A 155 -3.67 13.36 3.52
C TRP A 155 -4.10 13.96 4.86
N ALA A 156 -4.21 13.14 5.91
CA ALA A 156 -4.53 13.57 7.27
C ALA A 156 -3.45 14.41 7.97
N TRP A 157 -2.25 14.48 7.38
CA TRP A 157 -1.12 15.22 7.92
C TRP A 157 -0.97 16.60 7.30
N VAL A 158 -1.29 16.78 6.00
CA VAL A 158 -1.05 18.06 5.29
C VAL A 158 -1.60 19.29 6.03
N PRO A 159 -2.85 19.32 6.54
CA PRO A 159 -3.35 20.50 7.25
C PRO A 159 -2.50 20.90 8.45
N ARG A 160 -1.90 19.93 9.16
CA ARG A 160 -1.04 20.18 10.32
C ARG A 160 0.24 20.93 9.95
N ALA A 161 0.72 20.81 8.72
CA ALA A 161 1.82 21.64 8.22
C ALA A 161 1.40 23.12 8.17
N PHE A 162 0.13 23.42 7.96
CA PHE A 162 -0.40 24.79 7.87
C PHE A 162 -0.91 25.36 9.20
N ASP A 163 -0.86 24.60 10.29
CA ASP A 163 -1.30 25.04 11.62
C ASP A 163 -0.63 26.34 12.09
N GLY A 164 -1.45 27.28 12.55
CA GLY A 164 -1.03 28.57 13.09
C GLY A 164 -0.52 29.56 12.03
N ILE A 165 -0.89 29.38 10.77
CA ILE A 165 -0.64 30.32 9.67
C ILE A 165 -1.91 31.12 9.41
N ARG A 166 -1.82 32.45 9.46
CA ARG A 166 -2.89 33.37 9.08
C ARG A 166 -2.47 34.13 7.84
N TYR A 167 -2.86 33.62 6.68
CA TYR A 167 -2.54 34.21 5.39
C TYR A 167 -3.59 33.81 4.35
N PRO A 168 -3.89 34.67 3.34
CA PRO A 168 -4.81 34.30 2.25
C PRO A 168 -4.38 33.01 1.54
N ASN A 169 -5.33 32.30 0.92
CA ASN A 169 -5.13 31.06 0.16
C ASN A 169 -4.64 29.82 0.92
N VAL A 170 -4.41 29.89 2.24
CA VAL A 170 -4.07 28.69 3.04
C VAL A 170 -5.14 27.60 2.89
N GLU A 171 -6.43 27.98 2.90
CA GLU A 171 -7.56 27.07 2.73
C GLU A 171 -7.60 26.40 1.35
N HIS A 172 -7.03 27.03 0.33
CA HIS A 172 -6.90 26.46 -1.02
C HIS A 172 -5.60 25.67 -1.20
N ALA A 173 -4.53 26.04 -0.51
CA ALA A 173 -3.21 25.45 -0.70
C ALA A 173 -3.10 24.03 -0.15
N TRP A 174 -3.60 23.79 1.08
CA TRP A 174 -3.45 22.48 1.71
C TRP A 174 -4.20 21.35 0.97
N PRO A 175 -5.45 21.52 0.46
CA PRO A 175 -6.13 20.47 -0.29
C PRO A 175 -5.47 20.17 -1.62
N ILE A 176 -4.91 21.19 -2.29
CA ILE A 176 -4.16 21.03 -3.54
C ILE A 176 -2.92 20.18 -3.29
N LEU A 177 -2.13 20.50 -2.27
CA LEU A 177 -0.93 19.72 -1.92
C LEU A 177 -1.24 18.29 -1.50
N ALA A 178 -2.34 18.09 -0.77
CA ALA A 178 -2.82 16.77 -0.40
C ALA A 178 -3.24 15.95 -1.64
N SER A 179 -3.87 16.59 -2.62
CA SER A 179 -4.30 15.98 -3.89
C SER A 179 -3.12 15.62 -4.80
N LEU A 180 -2.09 16.46 -4.83
CA LEU A 180 -0.90 16.27 -5.64
C LEU A 180 0.10 15.25 -5.10
N GLN A 181 -0.22 14.51 -4.02
CA GLN A 181 0.68 13.51 -3.43
C GLN A 181 1.07 12.36 -4.39
N HIS A 182 0.24 12.11 -5.40
CA HIS A 182 0.49 11.09 -6.42
C HIS A 182 1.18 11.67 -7.67
N SER A 183 1.28 12.98 -7.77
CA SER A 183 1.82 13.66 -8.95
C SER A 183 3.35 13.73 -8.88
N PRO A 184 4.05 13.46 -10.00
CA PRO A 184 5.51 13.52 -10.07
C PRO A 184 6.02 14.97 -10.18
N LEU A 185 5.72 15.78 -9.17
CA LEU A 185 6.05 17.20 -9.12
C LEU A 185 7.15 17.46 -8.07
N TYR A 186 8.10 18.31 -8.43
CA TYR A 186 9.09 18.87 -7.51
C TYR A 186 9.09 20.40 -7.57
N MET A 187 9.67 21.02 -6.54
CA MET A 187 9.78 22.48 -6.42
C MET A 187 11.24 22.88 -6.22
N ASP A 188 11.58 24.09 -6.65
CA ASP A 188 12.89 24.70 -6.34
C ASP A 188 12.96 25.07 -4.86
N GLN A 189 13.87 24.42 -4.11
CA GLN A 189 14.05 24.63 -2.68
C GLN A 189 14.64 26.00 -2.33
N GLU A 190 15.44 26.57 -3.23
CA GLU A 190 16.11 27.85 -3.01
C GLU A 190 15.24 29.04 -3.41
N ASP A 191 14.10 28.78 -4.06
CA ASP A 191 13.26 29.77 -4.70
C ASP A 191 14.09 30.78 -5.51
N SER A 192 15.05 30.26 -6.28
CA SER A 192 16.09 31.04 -6.98
C SER A 192 15.49 32.08 -7.93
N LYS A 193 14.32 31.77 -8.49
CA LYS A 193 13.54 32.62 -9.39
C LYS A 193 12.41 33.38 -8.70
N GLY A 194 12.25 33.28 -7.38
CA GLY A 194 11.18 33.94 -6.62
C GLY A 194 9.76 33.50 -6.98
N MET A 195 9.60 32.31 -7.57
CA MET A 195 8.32 31.77 -8.05
C MET A 195 7.40 31.37 -6.90
N LEU A 196 7.95 30.75 -5.85
CA LEU A 196 7.18 30.38 -4.65
C LEU A 196 6.76 31.62 -3.87
N ALA A 197 7.66 32.59 -3.69
CA ALA A 197 7.29 33.87 -3.09
C ALA A 197 6.19 34.57 -3.90
N SER A 198 6.27 34.54 -5.24
CA SER A 198 5.28 35.15 -6.13
C SER A 198 3.90 34.48 -6.03
N VAL A 199 3.82 33.14 -6.10
CA VAL A 199 2.53 32.41 -6.07
C VAL A 199 1.78 32.57 -4.75
N VAL A 200 2.52 32.77 -3.65
CA VAL A 200 1.94 32.95 -2.31
C VAL A 200 1.57 34.41 -2.04
N ALA A 201 2.48 35.34 -2.28
CA ALA A 201 2.35 36.72 -1.79
C ALA A 201 1.63 37.67 -2.75
N LEU A 202 1.64 37.41 -4.06
CA LEU A 202 1.00 38.28 -5.05
C LEU A 202 -0.52 38.04 -5.10
N PRO A 203 -1.36 39.07 -4.89
CA PRO A 203 -2.81 38.94 -5.03
C PRO A 203 -3.26 38.52 -6.44
N GLU A 204 -2.47 38.85 -7.46
CA GLU A 204 -2.75 38.45 -8.84
C GLU A 204 -2.78 36.93 -9.02
N ASN A 205 -2.10 36.19 -8.14
CA ASN A 205 -2.01 34.73 -8.17
C ASN A 205 -3.13 34.04 -7.35
N ASP A 206 -4.10 34.75 -6.80
CA ASP A 206 -5.25 34.12 -6.12
C ASP A 206 -6.06 33.23 -7.06
N LYS A 207 -6.22 33.68 -8.30
CA LYS A 207 -6.91 32.91 -9.34
C LYS A 207 -6.16 31.62 -9.67
N TRP A 208 -4.84 31.60 -9.55
CA TRP A 208 -4.02 30.41 -9.79
C TRP A 208 -4.41 29.28 -8.81
N TRP A 209 -4.53 29.59 -7.51
CA TRP A 209 -4.95 28.61 -6.49
C TRP A 209 -6.36 28.08 -6.76
N LYS A 210 -7.28 28.98 -7.13
CA LYS A 210 -8.68 28.59 -7.42
C LYS A 210 -8.77 27.71 -8.67
N ILE A 211 -8.15 28.11 -9.78
CA ILE A 211 -8.16 27.37 -11.05
C ILE A 211 -7.50 26.00 -10.88
N LEU A 212 -6.38 25.92 -10.17
CA LEU A 212 -5.74 24.63 -9.91
C LEU A 212 -6.61 23.73 -9.03
N GLY A 213 -7.22 24.29 -7.98
CA GLY A 213 -8.14 23.56 -7.11
C GLY A 213 -9.34 22.98 -7.87
N GLU A 214 -10.03 23.81 -8.66
CA GLU A 214 -11.15 23.40 -9.52
C GLU A 214 -10.70 22.39 -10.59
N GLY A 215 -9.52 22.61 -11.17
CA GLY A 215 -8.94 21.74 -12.19
C GLY A 215 -8.52 20.37 -11.65
N LEU A 216 -8.27 20.24 -10.35
CA LEU A 216 -7.98 18.97 -9.68
C LEU A 216 -9.25 18.27 -9.16
N ASP A 217 -10.41 18.92 -9.17
CA ASP A 217 -11.67 18.36 -8.68
C ASP A 217 -12.47 17.63 -9.78
N TYR A 218 -11.82 16.67 -10.46
CA TYR A 218 -12.37 16.04 -11.66
C TYR A 218 -12.82 14.59 -11.53
N GLU A 219 -12.47 13.88 -10.44
CA GLU A 219 -13.05 12.57 -10.20
C GLU A 219 -14.17 12.71 -9.18
N ASP A 220 -15.37 12.33 -9.61
CA ASP A 220 -16.49 12.13 -8.72
C ASP A 220 -16.19 10.97 -7.78
N ASN A 221 -16.34 11.24 -6.49
CA ASN A 221 -16.35 10.19 -5.48
C ASN A 221 -17.54 9.27 -5.76
N TRP A 222 -17.26 8.00 -6.11
CA TRP A 222 -18.24 6.95 -6.36
C TRP A 222 -19.15 7.16 -7.59
N THR A 223 -18.79 6.54 -8.72
CA THR A 223 -19.74 6.39 -9.84
C THR A 223 -20.77 5.30 -9.54
N THR A 224 -21.98 5.42 -10.10
CA THR A 224 -23.03 4.39 -9.96
C THR A 224 -22.54 3.02 -10.44
N ALA A 225 -21.73 2.99 -11.51
CA ALA A 225 -21.15 1.76 -12.03
C ALA A 225 -20.23 1.08 -11.01
N ILE A 226 -19.36 1.84 -10.34
CA ILE A 226 -18.43 1.34 -9.30
C ILE A 226 -19.22 0.82 -8.10
N ILE A 227 -20.23 1.56 -7.63
CA ILE A 227 -21.11 1.12 -6.54
C ILE A 227 -21.76 -0.23 -6.87
N LEU A 228 -22.36 -0.36 -8.05
CA LEU A 228 -23.02 -1.59 -8.48
C LEU A 228 -22.03 -2.75 -8.61
N GLN A 229 -20.83 -2.52 -9.15
CA GLN A 229 -19.80 -3.56 -9.25
C GLN A 229 -19.36 -4.06 -7.88
N ILE A 230 -19.09 -3.15 -6.93
CA ILE A 230 -18.73 -3.52 -5.55
C ILE A 230 -19.89 -4.28 -4.88
N ALA A 231 -21.12 -3.80 -5.03
CA ALA A 231 -22.30 -4.45 -4.48
C ALA A 231 -22.46 -5.88 -5.02
N TRP A 232 -22.27 -6.09 -6.33
CA TRP A 232 -22.34 -7.43 -6.92
C TRP A 232 -21.25 -8.37 -6.41
N VAL A 233 -20.03 -7.88 -6.22
CA VAL A 233 -18.95 -8.69 -5.63
C VAL A 233 -19.28 -9.08 -4.18
N VAL A 234 -19.84 -8.16 -3.40
CA VAL A 234 -20.28 -8.45 -2.01
C VAL A 234 -21.43 -9.46 -2.00
N VAL A 235 -22.45 -9.28 -2.83
CA VAL A 235 -23.58 -10.21 -2.95
C VAL A 235 -23.09 -11.59 -3.37
N ALA A 236 -22.23 -11.67 -4.40
CA ALA A 236 -21.64 -12.93 -4.84
C ALA A 236 -20.88 -13.61 -3.70
N PHE A 237 -20.03 -12.89 -2.98
CA PHE A 237 -19.30 -13.45 -1.85
C PHE A 237 -20.22 -13.97 -0.74
N VAL A 238 -21.26 -13.21 -0.38
CA VAL A 238 -22.25 -13.63 0.65
C VAL A 238 -22.99 -14.89 0.21
N LEU A 239 -23.48 -14.95 -1.03
CA LEU A 239 -24.16 -16.11 -1.57
C LEU A 239 -23.24 -17.34 -1.57
N THR A 240 -22.00 -17.17 -2.01
CA THR A 240 -20.99 -18.23 -2.00
C THR A 240 -20.68 -18.74 -0.59
N VAL A 241 -20.64 -17.85 0.40
CA VAL A 241 -20.47 -18.26 1.82
C VAL A 241 -21.69 -19.03 2.31
N VAL A 242 -22.91 -18.59 2.01
CA VAL A 242 -24.15 -19.29 2.39
C VAL A 242 -24.20 -20.69 1.77
N ASP A 243 -23.96 -20.77 0.47
CA ASP A 243 -23.89 -22.01 -0.32
C ASP A 243 -22.90 -23.01 0.30
N SER A 244 -21.72 -22.52 0.73
CA SER A 244 -20.69 -23.34 1.37
C SER A 244 -21.13 -24.07 2.65
N PHE A 245 -22.16 -23.55 3.35
CA PHE A 245 -22.76 -24.16 4.53
C PHE A 245 -23.95 -25.06 4.18
N GLN A 246 -24.64 -24.83 3.06
CA GLN A 246 -25.81 -25.60 2.63
C GLN A 246 -25.42 -26.91 1.94
N ASP A 247 -24.44 -26.88 1.05
CA ASP A 247 -24.00 -28.05 0.26
C ASP A 247 -23.13 -29.05 1.05
N GLY A 248 -22.95 -28.82 2.37
CA GLY A 248 -22.11 -29.63 3.24
C GLY A 248 -20.64 -29.23 3.12
N ILE A 249 -20.05 -28.76 4.22
CA ILE A 249 -18.67 -28.23 4.22
C ILE A 249 -17.64 -29.29 3.80
N ILE A 250 -17.96 -30.56 4.03
CA ILE A 250 -17.14 -31.74 3.75
C ILE A 250 -17.13 -32.11 2.26
N ASN A 251 -18.19 -31.79 1.50
CA ASN A 251 -18.26 -32.16 0.09
C ASN A 251 -17.24 -31.37 -0.74
N ASP A 252 -16.54 -32.05 -1.64
CA ASP A 252 -15.55 -31.49 -2.57
C ASP A 252 -14.42 -30.66 -1.92
N PHE A 253 -14.03 -30.98 -0.68
CA PHE A 253 -12.88 -30.34 -0.02
C PHE A 253 -11.58 -30.45 -0.88
N GLY A 254 -11.47 -31.53 -1.67
CA GLY A 254 -10.39 -31.80 -2.63
C GLY A 254 -10.31 -30.85 -3.84
N SER A 255 -11.31 -30.02 -4.11
CA SER A 255 -11.25 -29.02 -5.20
C SER A 255 -11.86 -27.66 -4.80
N SER A 256 -12.20 -27.52 -3.53
CA SER A 256 -12.89 -26.37 -2.97
C SER A 256 -12.11 -25.05 -3.14
N GLY A 257 -12.75 -24.09 -3.82
CA GLY A 257 -12.28 -22.70 -3.94
C GLY A 257 -12.51 -21.83 -2.70
N LYS A 258 -13.01 -22.39 -1.57
CA LYS A 258 -13.37 -21.63 -0.35
C LYS A 258 -12.23 -20.74 0.17
N GLY A 259 -11.02 -21.29 0.23
CA GLY A 259 -9.82 -20.53 0.63
C GLY A 259 -9.48 -19.39 -0.35
N THR A 260 -9.72 -19.58 -1.65
CA THR A 260 -9.46 -18.55 -2.67
C THR A 260 -10.36 -17.33 -2.49
N GLY A 261 -11.63 -17.55 -2.13
CA GLY A 261 -12.56 -16.45 -1.86
C GLY A 261 -12.10 -15.53 -0.74
N THR A 262 -11.70 -16.10 0.39
CA THR A 262 -11.23 -15.28 1.52
C THR A 262 -9.83 -14.72 1.31
N LEU A 263 -9.00 -15.38 0.48
CA LEU A 263 -7.69 -14.89 0.09
C LEU A 263 -7.77 -13.55 -0.61
N PHE A 264 -8.66 -13.38 -1.58
CA PHE A 264 -8.76 -12.15 -2.40
C PHE A 264 -9.60 -11.03 -1.78
N LEU A 265 -10.17 -11.25 -0.60
CA LEU A 265 -10.97 -10.23 0.11
C LEU A 265 -10.24 -8.90 0.33
N TRP A 266 -8.90 -8.87 0.31
CA TRP A 266 -8.11 -7.64 0.44
C TRP A 266 -8.34 -6.63 -0.69
N LEU A 267 -8.79 -7.08 -1.87
CA LEU A 267 -9.10 -6.19 -2.99
C LEU A 267 -10.27 -5.27 -2.66
N LEU A 268 -11.27 -5.76 -1.91
CA LEU A 268 -12.46 -5.01 -1.56
C LEU A 268 -12.13 -3.71 -0.77
N PRO A 269 -11.44 -3.76 0.39
CA PRO A 269 -11.07 -2.56 1.12
C PRO A 269 -10.07 -1.67 0.37
N LEU A 270 -9.22 -2.22 -0.51
CA LEU A 270 -8.35 -1.41 -1.36
C LEU A 270 -9.15 -0.57 -2.36
N VAL A 271 -10.06 -1.20 -3.10
CA VAL A 271 -10.91 -0.50 -4.07
C VAL A 271 -11.76 0.54 -3.35
N ILE A 272 -12.47 0.15 -2.28
CA ILE A 272 -13.26 1.09 -1.47
C ILE A 272 -12.40 2.25 -0.97
N GLY A 273 -11.19 1.96 -0.51
CA GLY A 273 -10.28 2.98 0.03
C GLY A 273 -9.75 3.94 -1.04
N TRP A 274 -9.40 3.45 -2.22
CA TRP A 274 -9.01 4.30 -3.34
C TRP A 274 -10.17 5.15 -3.86
N GLN A 275 -11.38 4.58 -3.93
CA GLN A 275 -12.59 5.34 -4.29
C GLN A 275 -12.92 6.40 -3.26
N LYS A 276 -12.66 6.13 -1.98
CA LYS A 276 -12.88 7.10 -0.90
C LYS A 276 -11.83 8.22 -0.89
N LEU A 277 -10.57 7.90 -1.17
CA LEU A 277 -9.47 8.88 -1.22
C LEU A 277 -9.46 9.70 -2.52
N SER A 278 -9.90 9.11 -3.64
CA SER A 278 -9.91 9.70 -5.00
C SER A 278 -8.54 10.24 -5.41
N PRO A 279 -7.55 9.37 -5.65
CA PRO A 279 -6.18 9.79 -5.93
C PRO A 279 -6.09 10.51 -7.28
N ARG A 280 -5.58 11.76 -7.29
CA ARG A 280 -5.30 12.50 -8.53
C ARG A 280 -4.03 11.98 -9.23
N CYS A 281 -4.12 10.79 -9.81
CA CYS A 281 -3.01 10.08 -10.44
C CYS A 281 -3.01 10.12 -11.97
N ASP A 282 -4.06 10.61 -12.63
CA ASP A 282 -4.09 10.74 -14.10
C ASP A 282 -3.10 11.84 -14.53
N TYR A 283 -1.97 11.42 -15.10
CA TYR A 283 -0.91 12.32 -15.53
C TYR A 283 -1.40 13.39 -16.50
N ALA A 284 -2.22 13.03 -17.49
CA ALA A 284 -2.69 13.97 -18.52
C ALA A 284 -3.64 15.01 -17.91
N ARG A 285 -4.56 14.59 -17.04
CA ARG A 285 -5.51 15.50 -16.38
C ARG A 285 -4.81 16.45 -15.42
N VAL A 286 -3.87 15.95 -14.59
CA VAL A 286 -3.11 16.80 -13.67
C VAL A 286 -2.22 17.78 -14.45
N ARG A 287 -1.57 17.34 -15.53
CA ARG A 287 -0.78 18.22 -16.41
C ARG A 287 -1.62 19.31 -17.03
N GLU A 288 -2.82 18.98 -17.51
CA GLU A 288 -3.74 19.95 -18.07
C GLU A 288 -4.29 20.94 -17.03
N ALA A 289 -4.60 20.47 -15.82
CA ALA A 289 -5.02 21.32 -14.71
C ALA A 289 -3.91 22.32 -14.31
N LEU A 290 -2.67 21.85 -14.22
CA LEU A 290 -1.51 22.69 -13.91
C LEU A 290 -1.25 23.69 -15.03
N ARG A 291 -1.26 23.26 -16.30
CA ARG A 291 -1.10 24.13 -17.47
C ARG A 291 -2.11 25.27 -17.49
N ARG A 292 -3.39 24.99 -17.21
CA ARG A 292 -4.45 26.01 -17.12
C ARG A 292 -4.24 26.99 -15.97
N ALA A 293 -3.74 26.52 -14.83
CA ALA A 293 -3.39 27.42 -13.73
C ALA A 293 -2.20 28.31 -14.12
N ASP A 294 -1.16 27.74 -14.73
CA ASP A 294 0.05 28.46 -15.11
C ASP A 294 -0.17 29.56 -16.16
N GLU A 295 -1.23 29.49 -16.97
CA GLU A 295 -1.63 30.56 -17.88
C GLU A 295 -1.94 31.90 -17.18
N VAL A 296 -2.46 31.84 -15.94
CA VAL A 296 -2.78 33.02 -15.13
C VAL A 296 -1.69 33.40 -14.14
N PHE A 297 -0.62 32.61 -14.06
CA PHE A 297 0.48 32.85 -13.14
C PHE A 297 1.24 34.12 -13.51
N ARG A 298 1.52 34.95 -12.50
CA ARG A 298 2.26 36.20 -12.64
C ARG A 298 3.50 36.20 -11.75
N THR A 299 4.63 36.56 -12.35
CA THR A 299 5.88 36.93 -11.66
C THR A 299 6.21 38.39 -11.94
N LEU A 300 7.04 38.99 -11.10
CA LEU A 300 7.64 40.29 -11.41
C LEU A 300 8.94 40.04 -12.20
N PRO A 301 9.08 40.56 -13.45
CA PRO A 301 10.30 40.38 -14.22
C PRO A 301 11.52 40.92 -13.46
N GLU A 302 12.63 40.19 -13.52
CA GLU A 302 13.92 40.72 -13.07
C GLU A 302 14.31 41.87 -14.02
N PRO A 303 14.75 43.04 -13.52
CA PRO A 303 15.22 44.10 -14.40
C PRO A 303 16.39 43.57 -15.22
N GLN A 304 16.30 43.69 -16.56
CA GLN A 304 17.44 43.41 -17.42
C GLN A 304 18.62 44.26 -16.95
N PRO A 305 19.83 43.70 -16.78
CA PRO A 305 21.01 44.53 -16.52
C PRO A 305 21.09 45.53 -17.66
N ALA A 306 21.11 46.83 -17.32
CA ALA A 306 21.25 47.89 -18.30
C ALA A 306 22.44 47.53 -19.20
N ALA A 307 22.19 47.42 -20.51
CA ALA A 307 23.26 47.24 -21.48
C ALA A 307 24.33 48.30 -21.18
N PRO A 308 25.62 47.93 -21.07
CA PRO A 308 26.65 48.92 -20.80
C PRO A 308 26.59 49.95 -21.92
N THR A 309 26.23 51.18 -21.57
CA THR A 309 26.25 52.31 -22.48
C THR A 309 27.71 52.52 -22.88
N ILE A 310 28.12 51.92 -24.01
CA ILE A 310 29.42 52.20 -24.62
C ILE A 310 29.35 53.64 -25.11
N TYR A 311 29.95 54.54 -24.35
CA TYR A 311 30.25 55.90 -24.80
C TYR A 311 31.30 55.77 -25.91
N THR A 312 30.90 55.96 -27.16
CA THR A 312 31.82 56.16 -28.28
C THR A 312 32.07 57.67 -28.45
N PRO A 313 33.27 58.19 -28.14
CA PRO A 313 33.70 59.45 -28.72
C PRO A 313 34.38 59.16 -30.06
N PHE A 314 34.07 59.99 -31.06
CA PHE A 314 34.55 60.00 -32.45
C PHE A 314 33.75 59.17 -33.45
N GLY A 315 32.80 59.85 -34.10
CA GLY A 315 32.28 59.45 -35.39
C GLY A 315 33.27 59.77 -36.51
N VAL A 316 33.28 58.90 -37.52
CA VAL A 316 33.77 59.16 -38.89
C VAL A 316 32.74 58.52 -39.85
N PRO A 317 32.44 59.13 -41.02
CA PRO A 317 31.15 58.92 -41.71
C PRO A 317 31.00 57.62 -42.49
N GLU A 318 29.73 57.23 -42.54
CA GLU A 318 28.97 56.27 -43.36
C GLU A 318 29.53 55.85 -44.74
N ALA A 319 29.37 54.56 -45.08
CA ALA A 319 29.38 54.04 -46.44
C ALA A 319 28.11 53.19 -46.67
N PRO A 320 27.42 53.33 -47.83
CA PRO A 320 26.08 52.78 -48.05
C PRO A 320 26.06 51.26 -48.32
N PRO A 321 24.92 50.58 -48.08
CA PRO A 321 24.81 49.13 -48.23
C PRO A 321 24.70 48.69 -49.70
N PHE A 322 25.36 47.57 -50.03
CA PHE A 322 25.18 46.86 -51.29
C PHE A 322 23.85 46.07 -51.29
N PRO A 323 23.09 46.04 -52.40
CA PRO A 323 21.84 45.30 -52.50
C PRO A 323 22.09 43.84 -52.90
N GLU A 324 21.53 42.90 -52.14
CA GLU A 324 21.51 41.47 -52.53
C GLU A 324 20.15 41.12 -53.17
N ILE A 325 20.25 40.38 -54.28
CA ILE A 325 19.22 40.19 -55.31
C ILE A 325 18.21 39.12 -54.88
N ARG A 326 16.91 39.45 -55.01
CA ARG A 326 15.79 38.51 -54.86
C ARG A 326 15.52 37.81 -56.19
N VAL A 327 15.47 36.47 -56.18
CA VAL A 327 14.94 35.67 -57.29
C VAL A 327 13.73 34.89 -56.78
N ASP A 328 12.55 35.28 -57.25
CA ASP A 328 11.30 34.55 -57.07
C ASP A 328 11.06 33.62 -58.27
N GLY A 329 10.55 32.40 -58.02
CA GLY A 329 9.75 31.62 -58.97
C GLY A 329 10.14 30.16 -59.16
N LEU A 330 9.34 29.22 -58.65
CA LEU A 330 8.42 28.34 -59.42
C LEU A 330 7.75 27.29 -58.50
N SER A 331 6.50 26.96 -58.79
CA SER A 331 5.59 26.12 -57.99
C SER A 331 5.41 24.67 -58.51
N SER A 332 5.32 23.73 -57.54
CA SER A 332 4.50 22.48 -57.47
C SER A 332 4.86 21.25 -58.38
N PRO A 333 4.51 19.98 -58.03
CA PRO A 333 3.38 19.55 -57.18
C PRO A 333 3.60 18.38 -56.17
N THR A 334 2.54 18.22 -55.39
CA THR A 334 2.09 17.21 -54.42
C THR A 334 2.54 15.75 -54.62
N THR A 335 2.96 15.09 -53.53
CA THR A 335 2.75 13.65 -53.31
C THR A 335 2.33 13.41 -51.87
N TYR A 336 1.07 13.02 -51.68
CA TYR A 336 0.54 12.51 -50.41
C TYR A 336 1.16 11.14 -50.13
N ASN A 337 1.97 11.02 -49.08
CA ASN A 337 2.25 9.75 -48.44
C ASN A 337 1.89 9.87 -46.96
N ALA A 338 0.77 9.22 -46.60
CA ALA A 338 0.35 9.04 -45.22
C ALA A 338 1.31 8.05 -44.53
N ASN A 339 2.26 8.58 -43.77
CA ASN A 339 3.07 7.81 -42.85
C ASN A 339 2.40 7.78 -41.45
N PRO A 340 2.52 6.67 -40.71
CA PRO A 340 1.86 6.48 -39.43
C PRO A 340 2.42 7.44 -38.38
N ILE A 341 1.52 7.96 -37.54
CA ILE A 341 1.79 8.86 -36.43
C ILE A 341 2.82 8.24 -35.48
N GLU A 342 4.08 8.65 -35.62
CA GLU A 342 5.10 8.58 -34.58
C GLU A 342 4.68 9.55 -33.46
N PRO A 343 4.83 9.19 -32.17
CA PRO A 343 4.58 10.14 -31.09
C PRO A 343 5.68 11.19 -31.15
N THR A 344 5.31 12.38 -31.59
CA THR A 344 6.12 13.59 -31.53
C THR A 344 6.67 13.76 -30.10
N GLN A 345 7.98 13.59 -29.95
CA GLN A 345 8.70 14.35 -28.93
C GLN A 345 8.53 15.82 -29.30
N ASP A 346 7.87 16.56 -28.41
CA ASP A 346 7.68 18.00 -28.53
C ASP A 346 9.06 18.68 -28.44
N PRO A 347 9.58 19.34 -29.50
CA PRO A 347 10.93 19.91 -29.48
C PRO A 347 11.03 21.29 -28.82
N ASP A 348 9.99 21.81 -28.15
CA ASP A 348 9.91 23.21 -27.68
C ASP A 348 9.88 23.41 -26.14
N ASP A 349 10.36 22.46 -25.32
CA ASP A 349 10.33 22.57 -23.83
C ASP A 349 11.51 23.37 -23.20
N ASP A 350 12.22 24.21 -23.97
CA ASP A 350 13.34 25.06 -23.47
C ASP A 350 13.00 26.56 -23.39
N GLY A 351 11.74 26.93 -23.61
CA GLY A 351 11.27 28.32 -23.59
C GLY A 351 10.46 28.70 -22.36
N ASP A 352 11.15 29.14 -21.29
CA ASP A 352 10.59 29.88 -20.13
C ASP A 352 9.65 29.07 -19.20
N ARG A 353 10.25 28.37 -18.22
CA ARG A 353 9.55 27.70 -17.11
C ARG A 353 8.66 28.68 -16.34
N ARG A 354 7.35 28.65 -16.59
CA ARG A 354 6.34 29.53 -15.95
C ARG A 354 5.74 29.00 -14.64
N SER A 355 6.15 27.85 -14.09
CA SER A 355 5.49 27.27 -12.91
C SER A 355 6.44 27.03 -11.73
N PRO A 356 5.99 27.26 -10.48
CA PRO A 356 6.71 26.80 -9.29
C PRO A 356 6.67 25.26 -9.12
N PHE A 357 5.78 24.55 -9.82
CA PHE A 357 5.68 23.08 -9.80
C PHE A 357 6.27 22.51 -11.08
N ILE A 358 7.33 21.71 -10.96
CA ILE A 358 8.08 21.18 -12.10
C ILE A 358 7.88 19.67 -12.21
N TRP A 359 7.63 19.20 -13.44
CA TRP A 359 7.51 17.78 -13.73
C TRP A 359 8.84 17.06 -13.64
N MET A 360 8.84 15.90 -12.98
CA MET A 360 10.00 15.01 -12.98
C MET A 360 10.13 14.33 -14.34
N THR A 361 11.27 14.52 -14.99
CA THR A 361 11.55 14.01 -16.35
C THR A 361 12.26 12.66 -16.37
N ASP A 362 12.75 12.20 -15.22
CA ASP A 362 13.50 10.94 -15.13
C ASP A 362 12.59 9.71 -15.15
N ASP A 363 13.04 8.65 -15.83
CA ASP A 363 12.42 7.32 -15.80
C ASP A 363 12.78 6.58 -14.48
N ASP A 364 12.25 7.11 -13.37
CA ASP A 364 12.31 6.51 -12.04
C ASP A 364 10.88 6.32 -11.49
N ASP A 365 10.71 5.51 -10.44
CA ASP A 365 9.38 5.26 -9.85
C ASP A 365 8.71 6.52 -9.29
N ARG A 366 9.52 7.53 -9.00
CA ARG A 366 9.04 8.86 -8.62
C ARG A 366 8.20 9.52 -9.72
N SER A 367 8.50 9.25 -11.00
CA SER A 367 7.75 9.78 -12.15
C SER A 367 6.45 9.02 -12.43
N ALA A 368 6.29 7.81 -11.89
CA ALA A 368 5.10 6.98 -12.09
C ALA A 368 3.94 7.43 -11.18
N SER A 369 2.93 8.10 -11.72
CA SER A 369 1.85 8.69 -10.92
C SER A 369 0.90 7.69 -10.25
N ALA A 370 0.92 6.41 -10.63
CA ALA A 370 0.10 5.38 -9.98
C ALA A 370 0.37 5.35 -8.45
N PRO A 371 -0.65 5.30 -7.59
CA PRO A 371 -0.49 5.40 -6.14
C PRO A 371 0.35 4.30 -5.50
N ILE A 372 0.48 3.14 -6.15
CA ILE A 372 1.34 2.04 -5.66
C ILE A 372 2.79 2.49 -5.44
N TYR A 373 3.27 3.51 -6.15
CA TYR A 373 4.63 4.07 -6.06
C TYR A 373 4.78 5.19 -5.00
N SER A 374 3.77 5.40 -4.14
CA SER A 374 3.78 6.45 -3.12
C SER A 374 4.96 6.36 -2.15
N ASP A 375 5.50 5.16 -1.95
CA ASP A 375 6.69 4.91 -1.15
C ASP A 375 7.91 5.71 -1.63
N SER A 376 8.10 5.82 -2.95
CA SER A 376 9.22 6.54 -3.57
C SER A 376 9.11 8.06 -3.44
N ARG A 377 7.89 8.57 -3.25
CA ARG A 377 7.55 10.00 -3.18
C ARG A 377 7.41 10.52 -1.75
N LEU A 378 7.31 9.64 -0.74
CA LEU A 378 7.03 10.02 0.64
C LEU A 378 7.88 11.19 1.14
N PHE A 379 9.20 11.08 1.02
CA PHE A 379 10.14 12.11 1.48
C PHE A 379 10.11 13.40 0.64
N PRO A 380 10.31 13.36 -0.69
CA PRO A 380 10.31 14.58 -1.50
C PRO A 380 8.96 15.31 -1.43
N TRP A 381 7.84 14.59 -1.40
CA TRP A 381 6.53 15.20 -1.23
C TRP A 381 6.36 15.85 0.15
N THR A 382 6.76 15.18 1.24
CA THR A 382 6.68 15.77 2.60
C THR A 382 7.52 17.05 2.68
N ALA A 383 8.70 17.06 2.05
CA ALA A 383 9.55 18.24 1.95
C ALA A 383 8.88 19.38 1.18
N ASN A 384 8.24 19.10 0.04
CA ASN A 384 7.51 20.10 -0.75
C ASN A 384 6.34 20.72 0.05
N VAL A 385 5.63 19.92 0.85
CA VAL A 385 4.56 20.44 1.73
C VAL A 385 5.10 21.42 2.77
N GLU A 386 6.19 21.07 3.45
CA GLU A 386 6.82 21.97 4.42
C GLU A 386 7.48 23.18 3.77
N LEU A 387 7.95 23.06 2.52
CA LEU A 387 8.47 24.17 1.73
C LEU A 387 7.37 25.20 1.47
N VAL A 388 6.23 24.78 0.92
CA VAL A 388 5.10 25.68 0.67
C VAL A 388 4.56 26.27 1.96
N ALA A 389 4.35 25.44 3.00
CA ALA A 389 3.92 25.94 4.31
C ALA A 389 4.93 26.94 4.91
N GLY A 390 6.23 26.70 4.72
CA GLY A 390 7.32 27.62 5.09
C GLY A 390 7.23 28.95 4.35
N THR A 391 6.94 28.93 3.05
CA THR A 391 6.71 30.13 2.23
C THR A 391 5.52 30.93 2.74
N PHE A 392 4.41 30.29 3.09
CA PHE A 392 3.27 30.97 3.71
C PHE A 392 3.63 31.59 5.07
N ARG A 393 4.43 30.91 5.90
CA ARG A 393 4.91 31.47 7.18
C ARG A 393 5.81 32.69 6.97
N ALA A 394 6.75 32.61 6.02
CA ALA A 394 7.63 33.72 5.67
C ALA A 394 6.85 34.92 5.12
N ALA A 395 5.87 34.67 4.25
CA ALA A 395 4.99 35.70 3.70
C ALA A 395 4.14 36.37 4.79
N ALA A 396 3.58 35.59 5.74
CA ALA A 396 2.81 36.13 6.85
C ALA A 396 3.64 36.99 7.82
N GLU A 397 4.95 36.72 7.95
CA GLU A 397 5.86 37.53 8.77
C GLU A 397 6.27 38.83 8.06
N VAL A 398 6.70 38.73 6.80
CA VAL A 398 7.20 39.88 6.03
C VAL A 398 6.06 40.83 5.64
N LEU A 399 4.88 40.27 5.35
CA LEU A 399 3.73 41.01 4.84
C LEU A 399 2.43 40.58 5.55
N PRO A 400 2.22 40.98 6.82
CA PRO A 400 1.02 40.59 7.58
C PRO A 400 -0.29 41.11 6.97
N ARG A 401 -0.23 42.25 6.27
CA ARG A 401 -1.36 42.83 5.50
C ARG A 401 -1.02 42.77 4.02
N ARG A 402 -1.51 41.73 3.34
CA ARG A 402 -1.20 41.51 1.92
C ARG A 402 -1.67 42.65 1.02
N ASP A 403 -2.77 43.32 1.38
CA ASP A 403 -3.35 44.44 0.60
C ASP A 403 -2.40 45.63 0.46
N HIS A 404 -1.46 45.81 1.40
CA HIS A 404 -0.45 46.87 1.29
C HIS A 404 0.41 46.70 0.02
N LEU A 405 0.57 45.47 -0.49
CA LEU A 405 1.39 45.19 -1.66
C LEU A 405 0.81 45.81 -2.95
N LEU A 406 -0.50 46.02 -3.02
CA LEU A 406 -1.17 46.70 -4.14
C LEU A 406 -0.88 48.20 -4.18
N SER A 407 -0.57 48.80 -3.02
CA SER A 407 -0.23 50.23 -2.90
C SER A 407 1.24 50.55 -3.20
N LEU A 408 2.08 49.51 -3.32
CA LEU A 408 3.52 49.66 -3.52
C LEU A 408 3.87 49.78 -5.01
N ASN A 409 4.91 50.55 -5.30
CA ASN A 409 5.51 50.56 -6.64
C ASN A 409 6.16 49.20 -6.94
N GLU A 410 6.40 48.92 -8.21
CA GLU A 410 6.89 47.62 -8.67
C GLU A 410 8.24 47.23 -8.06
N GLN A 411 9.14 48.22 -7.84
CA GLN A 411 10.43 47.99 -7.21
C GLN A 411 10.29 47.61 -5.73
N ALA A 412 9.39 48.26 -4.98
CA ALA A 412 9.12 47.90 -3.60
C ALA A 412 8.44 46.54 -3.51
N ARG A 413 7.52 46.21 -4.43
CA ARG A 413 6.93 44.86 -4.53
C ARG A 413 8.01 43.80 -4.74
N ARG A 414 8.95 44.01 -5.67
CA ARG A 414 10.12 43.13 -5.88
C ARG A 414 10.96 42.97 -4.61
N ASN A 415 11.25 44.07 -3.92
CA ASN A 415 12.05 44.03 -2.68
C ASN A 415 11.37 43.19 -1.59
N VAL A 416 10.04 43.28 -1.48
CA VAL A 416 9.26 42.43 -0.57
C VAL A 416 9.32 40.97 -0.97
N LEU A 417 9.12 40.64 -2.25
CA LEU A 417 9.22 39.24 -2.73
C LEU A 417 10.62 38.65 -2.49
N ARG A 418 11.69 39.41 -2.76
CA ARG A 418 13.06 39.01 -2.44
C ARG A 418 13.30 38.86 -0.94
N ALA A 419 12.62 39.65 -0.10
CA ALA A 419 12.70 39.51 1.35
C ALA A 419 11.97 38.24 1.84
N ILE A 420 10.85 37.88 1.21
CA ILE A 420 10.14 36.62 1.47
C ILE A 420 11.02 35.44 1.06
N SER A 421 11.49 35.39 -0.20
CA SER A 421 12.35 34.32 -0.73
C SER A 421 13.58 34.08 0.17
N ARG A 422 14.29 35.14 0.58
CA ARG A 422 15.41 35.05 1.53
C ARG A 422 15.05 34.49 2.91
N ARG A 423 13.80 34.62 3.36
CA ARG A 423 13.33 34.11 4.65
C ARG A 423 12.71 32.72 4.57
N ILE A 424 12.47 32.16 3.38
CA ILE A 424 11.89 30.81 3.21
C ILE A 424 12.71 29.77 3.98
N PRO A 425 14.05 29.66 3.83
CA PRO A 425 14.82 28.59 4.50
C PRO A 425 14.71 28.61 6.03
N GLY A 426 14.53 29.79 6.64
CA GLY A 426 14.34 29.93 8.09
C GLY A 426 12.94 29.57 8.60
N HIS A 427 11.97 29.44 7.70
CA HIS A 427 10.55 29.17 7.99
C HIS A 427 10.08 27.78 7.58
N VAL A 428 10.85 27.07 6.75
CA VAL A 428 10.67 25.64 6.49
C VAL A 428 11.01 24.87 7.76
N ARG A 429 10.05 24.10 8.28
CA ARG A 429 10.32 23.26 9.45
C ARG A 429 11.15 22.06 9.00
N PRO A 430 12.15 21.64 9.79
CA PRO A 430 12.86 20.40 9.51
C PRO A 430 11.85 19.24 9.58
N LEU A 431 12.04 18.27 8.69
CA LEU A 431 11.22 17.06 8.66
C LEU A 431 11.25 16.37 10.02
N ASN A 432 10.09 16.23 10.65
CA ASN A 432 9.98 15.50 11.91
C ASN A 432 10.02 14.00 11.64
N TRP A 433 11.21 13.42 11.79
CA TRP A 433 11.44 11.99 11.58
C TRP A 433 10.51 11.10 12.38
N TRP A 434 10.17 11.48 13.61
CA TRP A 434 9.25 10.71 14.43
C TRP A 434 7.84 10.62 13.81
N ASP A 435 7.34 11.73 13.25
CA ASP A 435 6.02 11.79 12.61
C ASP A 435 6.01 11.01 11.28
N ILE A 436 7.10 11.05 10.52
CA ILE A 436 7.27 10.21 9.32
C ILE A 436 7.27 8.73 9.70
N ILE A 437 8.10 8.31 10.66
CA ILE A 437 8.19 6.92 11.11
C ILE A 437 6.86 6.44 11.68
N GLN A 438 6.17 7.26 12.46
CA GLN A 438 4.87 6.91 13.02
C GLN A 438 3.83 6.66 11.92
N ARG A 439 3.79 7.49 10.87
CA ARG A 439 2.91 7.26 9.70
C ARG A 439 3.28 5.98 8.96
N CYS A 440 4.56 5.74 8.69
CA CYS A 440 5.02 4.51 8.04
C CYS A 440 4.73 3.26 8.87
N ALA A 441 4.95 3.31 10.18
CA ALA A 441 4.68 2.19 11.09
C ALA A 441 3.18 1.89 11.19
N THR A 442 2.34 2.92 11.29
CA THR A 442 0.88 2.77 11.30
C THR A 442 0.38 2.19 9.97
N ALA A 443 0.87 2.71 8.84
CA ALA A 443 0.55 2.18 7.51
C ALA A 443 0.98 0.71 7.37
N GLY A 444 2.20 0.38 7.81
CA GLY A 444 2.73 -0.98 7.80
C GLY A 444 1.90 -1.93 8.66
N ALA A 445 1.55 -1.55 9.89
CA ALA A 445 0.75 -2.37 10.78
C ALA A 445 -0.63 -2.69 10.17
N LEU A 446 -1.34 -1.67 9.65
CA LEU A 446 -2.65 -1.86 9.01
C LEU A 446 -2.55 -2.68 7.72
N ALA A 447 -1.49 -2.48 6.94
CA ALA A 447 -1.22 -3.29 5.76
C ALA A 447 -1.02 -4.77 6.11
N MET A 448 -0.26 -5.07 7.17
CA MET A 448 -0.06 -6.44 7.64
C MET A 448 -1.33 -7.07 8.21
N VAL A 449 -2.15 -6.30 8.93
CA VAL A 449 -3.46 -6.75 9.42
C VAL A 449 -4.35 -7.18 8.26
N LEU A 450 -4.42 -6.38 7.19
CA LEU A 450 -5.20 -6.74 6.02
C LEU A 450 -4.61 -7.95 5.29
N HIS A 451 -3.32 -7.89 4.96
CA HIS A 451 -2.58 -8.92 4.21
C HIS A 451 -2.64 -10.30 4.87
N TRP A 452 -2.26 -10.41 6.14
CA TRP A 452 -2.34 -11.69 6.87
C TRP A 452 -3.75 -12.01 7.34
N GLY A 453 -4.62 -11.03 7.54
CA GLY A 453 -6.02 -11.30 7.88
C GLY A 453 -6.75 -12.03 6.75
N THR A 454 -6.61 -11.56 5.51
CA THR A 454 -7.28 -12.20 4.36
C THR A 454 -6.51 -13.43 3.88
N ILE A 455 -5.20 -13.36 3.64
CA ILE A 455 -4.45 -14.52 3.13
C ILE A 455 -4.27 -15.58 4.22
N GLY A 456 -4.05 -15.15 5.48
CA GLY A 456 -3.98 -16.06 6.63
C GLY A 456 -5.29 -16.81 6.87
N SER A 457 -6.45 -16.22 6.55
CA SER A 457 -7.71 -16.96 6.61
C SER A 457 -7.74 -18.15 5.64
N ALA A 458 -7.22 -17.98 4.42
CA ALA A 458 -7.13 -19.04 3.42
C ALA A 458 -6.15 -20.13 3.84
N ILE A 459 -5.04 -19.73 4.49
CA ILE A 459 -4.05 -20.64 5.08
C ILE A 459 -4.70 -21.46 6.19
N VAL A 460 -5.38 -20.81 7.15
CA VAL A 460 -6.06 -21.48 8.28
C VAL A 460 -7.08 -22.48 7.76
N TYR A 461 -7.98 -22.07 6.85
CA TYR A 461 -8.94 -22.98 6.25
C TYR A 461 -8.25 -24.18 5.57
N SER A 462 -7.21 -23.93 4.78
CA SER A 462 -6.51 -24.97 4.02
C SER A 462 -5.58 -25.86 4.86
N PHE A 463 -5.20 -25.42 6.07
CA PHE A 463 -4.35 -26.17 6.99
C PHE A 463 -5.16 -27.15 7.84
N PHE A 464 -6.39 -26.77 8.18
CA PHE A 464 -7.34 -27.58 8.94
C PHE A 464 -8.33 -28.33 8.03
N THR A 465 -7.94 -28.59 6.78
CA THR A 465 -8.62 -29.57 5.93
C THR A 465 -8.46 -30.98 6.51
N PRO A 466 -9.31 -31.95 6.10
CA PRO A 466 -9.28 -33.30 6.66
C PRO A 466 -7.90 -33.97 6.61
N THR A 467 -7.11 -33.73 5.57
CA THR A 467 -5.67 -33.98 5.64
C THR A 467 -4.99 -32.81 6.34
N SER A 468 -4.98 -32.83 7.68
CA SER A 468 -4.43 -31.72 8.46
C SER A 468 -2.91 -31.55 8.26
N GLY A 469 -2.49 -30.31 8.04
CA GLY A 469 -1.08 -29.93 7.93
C GLY A 469 -0.77 -29.02 6.74
N LEU A 470 0.52 -28.87 6.46
CA LEU A 470 0.98 -28.14 5.27
C LEU A 470 0.88 -29.07 4.07
N GLY A 471 0.09 -28.67 3.06
CA GLY A 471 -0.04 -29.32 1.75
C GLY A 471 0.25 -28.31 0.63
N CYS A 472 0.06 -28.71 -0.63
CA CYS A 472 0.33 -27.79 -1.76
C CYS A 472 -0.51 -26.51 -1.70
N ARG A 473 -1.75 -26.58 -1.19
CA ARG A 473 -2.68 -25.44 -1.14
C ARG A 473 -2.28 -24.42 -0.09
N SER A 474 -2.24 -24.85 1.18
CA SER A 474 -1.82 -24.01 2.30
C SER A 474 -0.37 -23.52 2.10
N GLY A 475 0.52 -24.36 1.59
CA GLY A 475 1.89 -23.97 1.22
C GLY A 475 1.97 -22.90 0.13
N SER A 476 1.12 -22.99 -0.91
CA SER A 476 1.07 -21.97 -1.98
C SER A 476 0.60 -20.61 -1.46
N PHE A 477 -0.37 -20.59 -0.55
CA PHE A 477 -0.85 -19.36 0.10
C PHE A 477 0.18 -18.79 1.09
N VAL A 478 0.87 -19.64 1.85
CA VAL A 478 1.99 -19.22 2.72
C VAL A 478 3.11 -18.60 1.90
N LEU A 479 3.51 -19.23 0.79
CA LEU A 479 4.54 -18.70 -0.12
C LEU A 479 4.10 -17.34 -0.67
N TYR A 480 2.86 -17.23 -1.15
CA TYR A 480 2.31 -15.98 -1.65
C TYR A 480 2.33 -14.86 -0.60
N ALA A 481 1.89 -15.15 0.64
CA ALA A 481 1.89 -14.20 1.74
C ALA A 481 3.30 -13.77 2.16
N ALA A 482 4.23 -14.71 2.26
CA ALA A 482 5.60 -14.47 2.68
C ALA A 482 6.37 -13.64 1.64
N VAL A 483 6.30 -14.01 0.36
CA VAL A 483 6.93 -13.25 -0.72
C VAL A 483 6.29 -11.87 -0.85
N GLY A 484 4.96 -11.75 -0.74
CA GLY A 484 4.28 -10.46 -0.74
C GLY A 484 4.75 -9.53 0.39
N THR A 485 4.97 -10.07 1.58
CA THR A 485 5.54 -9.33 2.73
C THR A 485 6.98 -8.91 2.46
N LEU A 486 7.80 -9.82 1.92
CA LEU A 486 9.20 -9.54 1.58
C LEU A 486 9.32 -8.43 0.53
N VAL A 487 8.48 -8.47 -0.52
CA VAL A 487 8.42 -7.42 -1.55
C VAL A 487 8.14 -6.06 -0.92
N TRP A 488 7.17 -5.96 -0.02
CA TRP A 488 6.86 -4.72 0.69
C TRP A 488 8.06 -4.20 1.49
N ILE A 489 8.70 -5.05 2.29
CA ILE A 489 9.89 -4.68 3.08
C ILE A 489 11.01 -4.16 2.18
N ILE A 490 11.30 -4.88 1.09
CA ILE A 490 12.36 -4.55 0.13
C ILE A 490 12.10 -3.19 -0.54
N ILE A 491 10.90 -2.98 -1.07
CA ILE A 491 10.54 -1.75 -1.80
C ILE A 491 10.54 -0.55 -0.85
N VAL A 492 9.88 -0.64 0.30
CA VAL A 492 9.83 0.48 1.26
C VAL A 492 11.24 0.80 1.78
N SER A 493 12.03 -0.21 2.16
CA SER A 493 13.40 0.00 2.64
C SER A 493 14.28 0.67 1.58
N SER A 494 14.12 0.31 0.30
CA SER A 494 14.87 0.95 -0.80
C SER A 494 14.62 2.45 -0.87
N SER A 495 13.39 2.91 -0.63
CA SER A 495 13.03 4.34 -0.63
C SER A 495 13.69 5.12 0.51
N PHE A 496 13.78 4.52 1.70
CA PHE A 496 14.56 5.09 2.80
C PHE A 496 16.06 5.18 2.46
N MET A 497 16.61 4.19 1.77
CA MET A 497 18.02 4.22 1.34
C MET A 497 18.30 5.29 0.29
N VAL A 498 17.39 5.51 -0.67
CA VAL A 498 17.53 6.61 -1.65
C VAL A 498 17.58 7.95 -0.92
N HIS A 499 16.68 8.16 0.03
CA HIS A 499 16.66 9.39 0.81
C HIS A 499 17.91 9.55 1.71
N TYR A 500 18.39 8.45 2.30
CA TYR A 500 19.64 8.45 3.05
C TYR A 500 20.84 8.85 2.17
N ALA A 501 20.88 8.38 0.92
CA ALA A 501 21.92 8.78 -0.01
C ALA A 501 21.86 10.27 -0.39
N GLU A 502 20.64 10.82 -0.58
CA GLU A 502 20.45 12.26 -0.80
C GLU A 502 20.94 13.08 0.40
N TRP A 503 20.63 12.64 1.62
CA TRP A 503 21.11 13.29 2.83
C TRP A 503 22.65 13.30 2.93
N LEU A 504 23.32 12.20 2.54
CA LEU A 504 24.78 12.13 2.50
C LEU A 504 25.39 13.08 1.47
N GLU A 505 24.70 13.38 0.37
CA GLU A 505 25.19 14.34 -0.65
C GLU A 505 25.06 15.79 -0.19
N TYR A 506 23.98 16.11 0.52
CA TYR A 506 23.74 17.47 1.02
C TYR A 506 24.59 17.81 2.26
N THR A 507 24.98 16.80 3.05
CA THR A 507 25.71 17.03 4.30
C THR A 507 27.21 17.28 4.03
N PRO A 508 27.82 18.36 4.59
CA PRO A 508 29.24 18.63 4.41
C PRO A 508 30.11 17.46 4.89
N ARG A 509 31.10 17.05 4.07
CA ARG A 509 32.02 15.94 4.38
C ARG A 509 32.72 16.05 5.73
N SER A 510 32.92 17.26 6.25
CA SER A 510 33.52 17.49 7.57
C SER A 510 32.69 16.93 8.73
N ASN A 511 31.38 16.80 8.55
CA ASN A 511 30.43 16.34 9.57
C ASN A 511 30.10 14.85 9.46
N ILE A 512 30.66 14.16 8.44
CA ILE A 512 30.38 12.76 8.16
C ILE A 512 31.58 11.92 8.63
N SER A 513 31.32 10.91 9.46
CA SER A 513 32.34 9.94 9.85
C SER A 513 32.92 9.21 8.63
N LYS A 514 34.22 8.89 8.65
CA LYS A 514 34.90 8.13 7.57
C LYS A 514 34.28 6.75 7.30
N ASN A 515 33.46 6.23 8.23
CA ASN A 515 32.85 4.91 8.16
C ASN A 515 31.56 4.85 7.32
N HIS A 516 31.04 5.99 6.84
CA HIS A 516 29.83 5.99 6.02
C HIS A 516 30.11 5.50 4.58
N PRO A 517 29.23 4.68 4.00
CA PRO A 517 29.35 4.26 2.60
C PRO A 517 29.21 5.47 1.66
N SER A 518 29.79 5.36 0.46
CA SER A 518 29.65 6.43 -0.54
C SER A 518 28.17 6.61 -0.95
N PRO A 519 27.69 7.84 -1.18
CA PRO A 519 26.30 8.07 -1.59
C PRO A 519 25.91 7.31 -2.86
N GLN A 520 26.85 7.21 -3.81
CA GLN A 520 26.68 6.47 -5.06
C GLN A 520 26.46 4.97 -4.79
N THR A 521 27.24 4.37 -3.88
CA THR A 521 27.10 2.96 -3.49
C THR A 521 25.70 2.70 -2.89
N VAL A 522 25.24 3.58 -2.00
CA VAL A 522 23.91 3.46 -1.39
C VAL A 522 22.82 3.56 -2.46
N ARG A 523 22.91 4.51 -3.41
CA ARG A 523 21.96 4.65 -4.52
C ARG A 523 21.91 3.41 -5.41
N ILE A 524 23.07 2.87 -5.79
CA ILE A 524 23.16 1.66 -6.62
C ILE A 524 22.50 0.49 -5.89
N PHE A 525 22.82 0.29 -4.61
CA PHE A 525 22.23 -0.77 -3.82
C PHE A 525 20.71 -0.61 -3.69
N ALA A 526 20.22 0.60 -3.44
CA ALA A 526 18.79 0.88 -3.38
C ALA A 526 18.07 0.56 -4.70
N LYS A 527 18.67 0.93 -5.84
CA LYS A 527 18.14 0.60 -7.19
C LYS A 527 18.10 -0.91 -7.44
N ILE A 528 19.13 -1.65 -7.04
CA ILE A 528 19.16 -3.12 -7.15
C ILE A 528 18.06 -3.74 -6.29
N LEU A 529 17.97 -3.33 -5.03
CA LEU A 529 16.98 -3.82 -4.08
C LEU A 529 15.55 -3.59 -4.61
N ARG A 530 15.29 -2.38 -5.12
CA ARG A 530 13.99 -2.01 -5.71
C ARG A 530 13.66 -2.82 -6.96
N SER A 531 14.64 -3.01 -7.85
CA SER A 531 14.48 -3.83 -9.06
C SER A 531 14.19 -5.29 -8.72
N PHE A 532 14.88 -5.82 -7.72
CA PHE A 532 14.65 -7.18 -7.22
C PHE A 532 13.26 -7.33 -6.59
N GLY A 533 12.80 -6.34 -5.81
CA GLY A 533 11.45 -6.33 -5.24
C GLY A 533 10.36 -6.36 -6.31
N LYS A 534 10.49 -5.56 -7.37
CA LYS A 534 9.58 -5.59 -8.54
C LYS A 534 9.57 -6.94 -9.24
N PHE A 535 10.75 -7.53 -9.44
CA PHE A 535 10.88 -8.84 -10.06
C PHE A 535 10.18 -9.94 -9.22
N LEU A 536 10.41 -9.93 -7.90
CA LEU A 536 9.71 -10.84 -6.98
C LEU A 536 8.19 -10.62 -7.01
N ALA A 537 7.71 -9.38 -7.09
CA ALA A 537 6.28 -9.10 -7.18
C ALA A 537 5.66 -9.70 -8.46
N ILE A 538 6.34 -9.57 -9.61
CA ILE A 538 5.90 -10.17 -10.87
C ILE A 538 5.82 -11.69 -10.73
N LEU A 539 6.87 -12.33 -10.19
CA LEU A 539 6.86 -13.77 -9.96
C LEU A 539 5.75 -14.21 -9.00
N ASN A 540 5.52 -13.45 -7.93
CA ASN A 540 4.50 -13.77 -6.94
C ASN A 540 3.07 -13.59 -7.48
N ALA A 541 2.85 -12.61 -8.35
CA ALA A 541 1.59 -12.42 -9.06
C ALA A 541 1.33 -13.57 -10.04
N LEU A 542 2.34 -14.00 -10.80
CA LEU A 542 2.22 -15.16 -11.68
C LEU A 542 1.98 -16.45 -10.88
N TRP A 543 2.64 -16.57 -9.72
CA TRP A 543 2.47 -17.70 -8.82
C TRP A 543 1.03 -17.82 -8.32
N ILE A 544 0.42 -16.74 -7.80
CA ILE A 544 -0.93 -16.84 -7.24
C ILE A 544 -1.98 -17.18 -8.29
N VAL A 545 -1.85 -16.64 -9.52
CA VAL A 545 -2.73 -17.00 -10.64
C VAL A 545 -2.55 -18.47 -11.01
N THR A 546 -1.30 -18.93 -11.11
CA THR A 546 -0.98 -20.34 -11.37
C THR A 546 -1.53 -21.26 -10.29
N ALA A 547 -1.38 -20.90 -9.03
CA ALA A 547 -1.87 -21.68 -7.89
C ALA A 547 -3.40 -21.79 -7.92
N CYS A 548 -4.12 -20.73 -8.32
CA CYS A 548 -5.57 -20.79 -8.52
C CYS A 548 -5.94 -21.73 -9.66
N ILE A 549 -5.24 -21.67 -10.80
CA ILE A 549 -5.47 -22.58 -11.93
C ILE A 549 -5.23 -24.04 -11.50
N PHE A 550 -4.16 -24.31 -10.77
CA PHE A 550 -3.85 -25.65 -10.27
C PHE A 550 -4.88 -26.15 -9.24
N LEU A 551 -5.39 -25.27 -8.39
CA LEU A 551 -6.47 -25.59 -7.45
C LEU A 551 -7.74 -26.00 -8.18
N PHE A 552 -8.14 -25.28 -9.23
CA PHE A 552 -9.41 -25.50 -9.92
C PHE A 552 -9.36 -26.61 -10.97
N SER A 553 -8.17 -26.96 -11.45
CA SER A 553 -7.96 -27.99 -12.50
C SER A 553 -7.72 -29.40 -11.95
N ASN A 554 -7.98 -29.66 -10.65
CA ASN A 554 -7.60 -30.90 -9.95
C ASN A 554 -6.09 -31.20 -9.97
N PHE A 555 -5.24 -30.23 -10.30
CA PHE A 555 -3.79 -30.46 -10.36
C PHE A 555 -3.22 -30.74 -8.96
N TYR A 556 -3.74 -30.05 -7.94
CA TYR A 556 -3.39 -30.34 -6.54
C TYR A 556 -4.03 -31.62 -6.00
N THR A 557 -4.95 -32.22 -6.74
CA THR A 557 -5.60 -33.47 -6.34
C THR A 557 -4.73 -34.66 -6.75
N ARG A 558 -3.66 -34.88 -5.98
CA ARG A 558 -2.65 -35.96 -6.17
C ARG A 558 -2.00 -36.35 -4.86
N CYS A 559 -1.48 -37.57 -4.77
CA CYS A 559 -0.94 -38.14 -3.53
C CYS A 559 0.07 -37.22 -2.82
N TRP A 560 0.93 -36.51 -3.57
CA TRP A 560 1.90 -35.59 -2.97
C TRP A 560 1.26 -34.30 -2.41
N CYS A 561 0.25 -33.76 -3.09
CA CYS A 561 -0.32 -32.46 -2.74
C CYS A 561 -1.45 -32.54 -1.71
N ASP A 562 -2.25 -33.60 -1.76
CA ASP A 562 -3.34 -33.83 -0.81
C ASP A 562 -2.89 -34.55 0.47
N SER A 563 -1.63 -34.99 0.54
CA SER A 563 -1.05 -35.59 1.74
C SER A 563 -0.38 -34.56 2.64
N SER A 564 -0.24 -34.90 3.92
CA SER A 564 0.47 -34.08 4.91
C SER A 564 2.01 -34.16 4.80
N VAL A 565 2.56 -34.58 3.65
CA VAL A 565 3.99 -34.91 3.46
C VAL A 565 4.92 -33.72 3.69
N LEU A 566 4.50 -32.51 3.33
CA LEU A 566 5.34 -31.31 3.52
C LEU A 566 5.58 -30.98 4.99
N SER A 567 4.64 -31.35 5.87
CA SER A 567 4.75 -31.08 7.31
C SER A 567 5.21 -32.30 8.13
N ARG A 568 4.83 -33.52 7.73
CA ARG A 568 5.11 -34.76 8.48
C ARG A 568 6.17 -35.66 7.84
N GLY A 569 6.69 -35.31 6.66
CA GLY A 569 7.63 -36.13 5.89
C GLY A 569 6.96 -37.34 5.21
N THR A 570 7.75 -38.12 4.48
CA THR A 570 7.26 -39.25 3.66
C THR A 570 6.83 -40.47 4.48
N ILE A 571 7.33 -40.60 5.71
CA ILE A 571 7.06 -41.75 6.60
C ILE A 571 5.73 -41.57 7.34
N HIS A 572 5.46 -40.36 7.82
CA HIS A 572 4.26 -40.05 8.62
C HIS A 572 3.20 -39.25 7.84
N GLY A 573 3.45 -39.00 6.56
CA GLY A 573 2.49 -38.39 5.65
C GLY A 573 1.34 -39.33 5.35
N PHE A 574 0.13 -38.81 5.34
CA PHE A 574 -1.09 -39.55 4.99
C PHE A 574 -2.00 -38.64 4.17
N THR A 575 -2.96 -39.25 3.45
CA THR A 575 -3.97 -38.57 2.66
C THR A 575 -5.34 -39.04 3.14
N THR A 576 -6.20 -38.10 3.51
CA THR A 576 -7.60 -38.38 3.82
C THR A 576 -8.39 -38.38 2.52
N ILE A 577 -9.10 -39.48 2.23
CA ILE A 577 -9.87 -39.64 0.99
C ILE A 577 -11.36 -39.45 1.28
N ILE A 578 -11.86 -40.12 2.31
CA ILE A 578 -13.23 -39.94 2.79
C ILE A 578 -13.11 -39.44 4.22
N PRO A 579 -13.36 -38.16 4.51
CA PRO A 579 -13.36 -37.67 5.89
C PRO A 579 -14.42 -38.40 6.73
N ASP A 580 -14.11 -38.67 8.00
CA ASP A 580 -15.11 -39.08 9.00
C ASP A 580 -16.11 -37.93 9.24
N ASP A 581 -17.22 -38.18 9.96
CA ASP A 581 -18.26 -37.20 10.34
C ASP A 581 -17.75 -36.02 11.21
N ASP A 582 -16.44 -35.82 11.36
CA ASP A 582 -15.78 -34.70 12.05
C ASP A 582 -15.87 -33.38 11.25
N ALA A 583 -17.07 -33.05 10.77
CA ALA A 583 -17.45 -31.76 10.21
C ALA A 583 -17.12 -30.58 11.14
N SER A 584 -16.99 -30.84 12.44
CA SER A 584 -16.82 -29.84 13.49
C SER A 584 -15.51 -29.04 13.34
N GLN A 585 -14.39 -29.72 13.06
CA GLN A 585 -13.08 -29.07 12.93
C GLN A 585 -13.02 -28.21 11.67
N LEU A 586 -13.43 -28.76 10.52
CA LEU A 586 -13.44 -28.05 9.25
C LEU A 586 -14.42 -26.87 9.27
N LYS A 587 -15.61 -27.06 9.87
CA LYS A 587 -16.58 -25.99 10.09
C LYS A 587 -16.02 -24.88 10.98
N GLY A 588 -15.37 -25.25 12.09
CA GLY A 588 -14.72 -24.30 12.99
C GLY A 588 -13.62 -23.49 12.29
N ALA A 589 -12.76 -24.15 11.51
CA ALA A 589 -11.72 -23.51 10.73
C ALA A 589 -12.29 -22.56 9.67
N TRP A 590 -13.38 -22.95 8.99
CA TRP A 590 -14.04 -22.10 8.01
C TRP A 590 -14.69 -20.86 8.65
N ILE A 591 -15.38 -21.01 9.78
CA ILE A 591 -15.92 -19.88 10.54
C ILE A 591 -14.79 -18.96 11.00
N GLY A 592 -13.69 -19.52 11.54
CA GLY A 592 -12.51 -18.77 11.93
C GLY A 592 -11.89 -17.99 10.76
N ALA A 593 -11.82 -18.60 9.58
CA ALA A 593 -11.33 -17.94 8.37
C ALA A 593 -12.21 -16.75 7.95
N ILE A 594 -13.54 -16.91 7.96
CA ILE A 594 -14.48 -15.83 7.65
C ILE A 594 -14.34 -14.68 8.65
N VAL A 595 -14.32 -14.97 9.96
CA VAL A 595 -14.19 -13.95 11.00
C VAL A 595 -12.86 -13.20 10.88
N LEU A 596 -11.75 -13.90 10.66
CA LEU A 596 -10.43 -13.29 10.52
C LEU A 596 -10.36 -12.35 9.31
N SER A 597 -10.86 -12.79 8.16
CA SER A 597 -10.82 -12.01 6.92
C SER A 597 -11.80 -10.83 6.92
N LEU A 598 -13.04 -11.03 7.35
CA LEU A 598 -14.01 -9.93 7.43
C LEU A 598 -13.63 -8.92 8.52
N GLY A 599 -13.08 -9.38 9.64
CA GLY A 599 -12.58 -8.53 10.71
C GLY A 599 -11.45 -7.62 10.24
N SER A 600 -10.46 -8.16 9.51
CA SER A 600 -9.37 -7.35 8.97
C SER A 600 -9.84 -6.33 7.92
N VAL A 601 -10.78 -6.73 7.05
CA VAL A 601 -11.43 -5.83 6.08
C VAL A 601 -12.16 -4.69 6.79
N ALA A 602 -12.96 -4.99 7.82
CA ALA A 602 -13.72 -3.99 8.57
C ALA A 602 -12.81 -2.98 9.28
N ILE A 603 -11.75 -3.45 9.94
CA ILE A 603 -10.76 -2.59 10.59
C ILE A 603 -10.12 -1.64 9.57
N PHE A 604 -9.70 -2.18 8.43
CA PHE A 604 -9.04 -1.41 7.39
C PHE A 604 -9.96 -0.33 6.79
N ILE A 605 -11.20 -0.69 6.43
CA ILE A 605 -12.20 0.27 5.91
C ILE A 605 -12.52 1.33 6.95
N GLY A 606 -12.77 0.93 8.20
CA GLY A 606 -13.06 1.86 9.29
C GLY A 606 -11.93 2.88 9.48
N PHE A 607 -10.67 2.46 9.38
CA PHE A 607 -9.52 3.35 9.45
C PHE A 607 -9.49 4.36 8.29
N VAL A 608 -9.75 3.93 7.05
CA VAL A 608 -9.82 4.84 5.89
C VAL A 608 -10.89 5.92 6.12
N TYR A 609 -12.11 5.51 6.46
CA TYR A 609 -13.24 6.43 6.58
C TYR A 609 -13.03 7.47 7.69
N THR A 610 -12.35 7.09 8.77
CA THR A 610 -12.06 8.00 9.89
C THR A 610 -10.92 8.99 9.60
N ASN A 611 -10.05 8.73 8.62
CA ASN A 611 -8.86 9.54 8.36
C ASN A 611 -8.87 10.31 7.02
N VAL A 612 -9.77 9.98 6.08
CA VAL A 612 -9.84 10.66 4.76
C VAL A 612 -10.51 12.05 4.83
N GLN A 613 -11.25 12.37 5.89
CA GLN A 613 -11.85 13.69 6.11
C GLN A 613 -11.06 14.47 7.17
N PRO A 614 -9.93 15.09 6.82
CA PRO A 614 -9.13 15.80 7.79
C PRO A 614 -9.80 17.11 8.20
N VAL A 615 -9.59 17.48 9.45
CA VAL A 615 -9.94 18.82 9.95
C VAL A 615 -9.00 19.84 9.30
N GLY A 616 -9.55 20.96 8.83
CA GLY A 616 -8.76 22.05 8.27
C GLY A 616 -7.73 22.62 9.28
N PRO A 617 -6.71 23.33 8.81
CA PRO A 617 -5.65 23.87 9.67
C PRO A 617 -6.24 24.83 10.72
N ASP A 618 -5.80 24.70 11.98
CA ASP A 618 -6.22 25.62 13.04
C ASP A 618 -5.36 26.90 12.99
N PRO A 619 -5.93 28.08 12.65
CA PRO A 619 -5.18 29.33 12.60
C PRO A 619 -4.66 29.79 13.98
N TYR A 620 -5.18 29.23 15.08
CA TYR A 620 -4.81 29.55 16.46
C TYR A 620 -3.91 28.51 17.13
N ALA A 621 -3.51 27.44 16.43
CA ALA A 621 -2.70 26.35 16.97
C ALA A 621 -1.37 26.80 17.61
N ARG A 622 -0.84 27.98 17.23
CA ARG A 622 0.24 28.66 17.95
C ARG A 622 -0.26 29.24 19.27
N ASN A 623 -0.50 28.36 20.25
CA ASN A 623 -0.38 28.65 21.68
C ASN A 623 -0.55 27.39 22.55
N ALA A 624 -1.15 26.30 22.07
CA ALA A 624 -1.43 25.12 22.90
C ALA A 624 -0.16 24.40 23.42
N LYS A 625 0.86 24.19 22.57
CA LYS A 625 2.13 23.54 22.99
C LYS A 625 3.00 24.46 23.86
N ALA A 626 3.00 25.76 23.61
CA ALA A 626 3.71 26.75 24.43
C ALA A 626 3.03 26.97 25.79
N LEU A 627 1.70 26.99 25.84
CA LEU A 627 0.91 27.00 27.08
C LEU A 627 1.08 25.70 27.87
N ARG A 628 1.08 24.52 27.23
CA ARG A 628 1.38 23.25 27.93
C ARG A 628 2.77 23.25 28.53
N ARG A 629 3.81 23.66 27.79
CA ARG A 629 5.18 23.78 28.30
C ARG A 629 5.30 24.83 29.42
N ARG A 630 4.62 25.98 29.29
CA ARG A 630 4.57 27.00 30.36
C ARG A 630 3.80 26.51 31.59
N SER A 631 2.72 25.77 31.44
CA SER A 631 1.97 25.18 32.57
C SER A 631 2.75 24.07 33.26
N ALA A 632 3.46 23.23 32.50
CA ALA A 632 4.34 22.20 33.05
C ALA A 632 5.56 22.83 33.76
N ALA A 633 6.17 23.87 33.18
CA ALA A 633 7.25 24.62 33.83
C ALA A 633 6.78 25.38 35.07
N ARG A 634 5.56 25.94 35.06
CA ARG A 634 4.96 26.64 36.21
C ARG A 634 4.59 25.66 37.33
N ASN A 635 4.16 24.44 37.00
CA ASN A 635 3.93 23.37 37.97
C ASN A 635 5.23 22.85 38.58
N ILE A 636 6.31 22.73 37.78
CA ILE A 636 7.65 22.34 38.27
C ILE A 636 8.27 23.44 39.17
N HIS A 637 8.06 24.72 38.85
CA HIS A 637 8.53 25.81 39.71
C HIS A 637 7.72 25.91 41.03
N ARG A 638 6.44 25.56 41.02
CA ARG A 638 5.60 25.56 42.22
C ARG A 638 5.91 24.41 43.17
N THR A 639 6.32 23.24 42.66
CA THR A 639 6.85 22.15 43.50
C THR A 639 8.26 22.41 44.00
N ARG A 640 9.09 23.18 43.29
CA ARG A 640 10.44 23.55 43.73
C ARG A 640 10.47 24.72 44.71
N SER A 641 9.53 25.68 44.60
CA SER A 641 9.38 26.81 45.53
C SER A 641 8.72 26.43 46.87
N GLY A 642 8.20 25.21 47.01
CA GLY A 642 7.62 24.70 48.25
C GLY A 642 8.61 23.92 49.13
N VAL A 643 9.86 23.77 48.71
CA VAL A 643 10.87 22.93 49.39
C VAL A 643 12.02 23.76 50.01
N ASP A 644 12.18 25.03 49.62
CA ASP A 644 13.25 25.89 50.14
C ASP A 644 12.67 27.10 50.89
N SER A 645 12.31 26.90 52.17
CA SER A 645 12.16 27.98 53.15
C SER A 645 12.46 27.44 54.54
N GLU A 646 13.75 27.37 54.85
CA GLU A 646 14.28 27.17 56.20
C GLU A 646 14.51 28.56 56.84
N ALA A 647 14.05 28.74 58.07
CA ALA A 647 14.26 29.93 58.91
C ALA A 647 14.30 29.48 60.40
N PRO A 648 15.00 30.20 61.29
CA PRO A 648 16.05 29.61 62.15
C PRO A 648 15.67 29.41 63.65
N LEU A 649 16.57 28.68 64.33
CA LEU A 649 16.60 28.23 65.74
C LEU A 649 16.47 29.31 66.83
N LEU A 650 15.81 28.96 67.96
CA LEU A 650 16.27 28.92 69.39
C LEU A 650 15.05 28.91 70.38
N PRO A 651 15.16 28.58 71.69
CA PRO A 651 15.33 27.24 72.28
C PRO A 651 14.36 26.94 73.49
N ILE A 652 14.54 25.78 74.16
CA ILE A 652 14.15 25.44 75.58
C ILE A 652 12.81 24.70 75.83
N ARG A 653 12.95 23.39 76.14
CA ARG A 653 12.46 22.63 77.34
C ARG A 653 10.95 22.34 77.51
N ASP A 654 10.57 21.07 77.39
CA ASP A 654 10.14 20.15 78.48
C ASP A 654 9.58 18.83 77.90
N SER A 655 10.02 17.70 78.44
CA SER A 655 9.46 16.34 78.25
C SER A 655 8.23 16.13 79.16
N PRO A 656 7.60 14.93 79.29
CA PRO A 656 7.38 13.77 78.40
C PRO A 656 5.90 13.27 78.39
N ALA A 657 5.56 12.30 77.54
CA ALA A 657 4.70 11.11 77.81
C ALA A 657 4.28 10.47 76.47
N PHE A 658 4.78 9.31 76.05
CA PHE A 658 4.46 7.92 76.43
C PHE A 658 3.01 7.45 76.22
N ASN A 659 2.94 6.24 75.64
CA ASN A 659 1.81 5.32 75.41
C ASN A 659 1.04 5.56 74.10
N GLY A 660 0.76 4.57 73.25
CA GLY A 660 0.91 3.13 73.37
C GLY A 660 -0.27 2.45 72.66
N TYR A 661 0.02 1.35 71.97
CA TYR A 661 -0.90 0.28 71.57
C TYR A 661 -1.88 0.45 70.38
N SER A 662 -1.78 -0.59 69.54
CA SER A 662 -2.67 -1.10 68.48
C SER A 662 -3.64 -2.14 69.10
N PRO A 663 -4.38 -2.97 68.34
CA PRO A 663 -5.61 -2.80 67.53
C PRO A 663 -6.80 -3.66 68.07
N GLU A 664 -8.03 -3.54 67.52
CA GLU A 664 -9.00 -4.66 67.30
C GLU A 664 -10.41 -4.19 66.82
N ASP A 665 -10.86 -4.81 65.71
CA ASP A 665 -12.15 -5.44 65.37
C ASP A 665 -13.56 -4.77 65.45
N ALA A 666 -14.32 -5.09 64.37
CA ALA A 666 -15.73 -5.54 64.29
C ALA A 666 -16.83 -4.61 63.70
N TYR A 667 -17.26 -5.00 62.48
CA TYR A 667 -18.61 -5.13 61.89
C TYR A 667 -19.77 -4.15 62.24
N PHE A 668 -20.45 -3.65 61.18
CA PHE A 668 -21.92 -3.76 60.98
C PHE A 668 -22.31 -3.40 59.52
N ALA A 669 -23.30 -4.11 58.97
CA ALA A 669 -24.00 -3.88 57.69
C ALA A 669 -25.53 -3.74 57.96
N PRO A 670 -26.46 -3.83 56.97
CA PRO A 670 -26.96 -2.80 56.04
C PRO A 670 -28.50 -2.57 56.16
N SER A 671 -29.10 -1.65 55.38
CA SER A 671 -30.57 -1.46 55.23
C SER A 671 -30.94 -1.38 53.73
N THR A 672 -31.62 -2.36 53.13
CA THR A 672 -33.08 -2.68 53.01
C THR A 672 -33.81 -1.99 51.84
N SER A 673 -34.85 -2.69 51.37
CA SER A 673 -35.33 -2.86 49.99
C SER A 673 -36.79 -2.43 49.76
N SER A 674 -37.28 -2.65 48.51
CA SER A 674 -38.68 -2.79 48.01
C SER A 674 -39.37 -1.49 47.53
N HIS A 675 -40.19 -1.43 46.47
CA HIS A 675 -41.17 -2.39 45.91
C HIS A 675 -41.49 -2.14 44.40
N SER A 676 -42.14 -3.13 43.77
CA SER A 676 -42.54 -3.29 42.36
C SER A 676 -44.05 -3.07 42.07
N GLY A 677 -44.42 -2.85 40.78
CA GLY A 677 -45.74 -3.14 40.15
C GLY A 677 -46.39 -1.90 39.50
N ARG A 678 -46.60 -1.75 38.17
CA ARG A 678 -47.34 -2.45 37.09
C ARG A 678 -48.58 -1.65 36.61
N ASP A 679 -48.68 -1.57 35.26
CA ASP A 679 -49.85 -1.49 34.36
C ASP A 679 -50.57 -0.16 33.99
N ALA A 680 -50.64 0.09 32.66
CA ALA A 680 -51.82 0.36 31.79
C ALA A 680 -51.40 1.18 30.54
N SER A 681 -51.25 0.64 29.32
CA SER A 681 -52.26 0.34 28.27
C SER A 681 -53.07 1.55 27.76
N PHE A 682 -52.69 2.10 26.61
CA PHE A 682 -53.43 2.12 25.33
C PHE A 682 -52.49 2.54 24.18
#